data_AF-F6GBM0-F1
#
_entry.id   AF-F6GBM0-F1
#
_cell.length_a   1.000
_cell.length_b   1.000
_cell.length_c   1.000
_cell.angle_alpha   90.00
_cell.angle_beta   90.00
_cell.angle_gamma   90.00
#
_symmetry.space_group_name_H-M   'P 1'
#
loop_
_entity.id
_entity.type
_entity.pdbx_description
1 polymer ?
#
loop_
_entity_poly.entity_id
_entity_poly.type
_entity_poly.pdbx_seq_one_letter_code
_entity_poly.pdbx_strand_id
1 'polypeptide(L)'
;MMGLPTAEQVTNKYLYGADKRPDDMLDPSILNHRNGTSENSIPVDAVEYMRSGAGRFVNSANFAWLRKFFDSSISLEPGVYSAKQIFELVGGVATEAGGEKGDAGYVVNQIYLGAGDPDYAERAYIWGTTRFKIAEGAEFVVSADGSREIRNFAIVPDGDENFDFEGGADSAIGNAALRPIIDPSNIGRTVRLVFDGIDTISRTTLTESNFNSDRRNVISVDLVDKAKIGLTALHAIEELKDRLFASGDQSIRFLDSQGRPIIYGTVYSDSIGGSVTPGGTDLNQDKYNLAGWFLGGVLDLGLNNNLYGYLQNGIAYVAGSGNDKIIGTNRNDALYGGDGDDTLLGGMGNDMLAGGNGFDSYIIDAQSGSDVIVDADGLGQIVFGDMPLTGVGRLLAQTSSSILWSESLSSGLEVRYDYSRKTKDLTITVGNESSVTVRNFEDGALGIEVPQLDDSAVKPQAAAVHASDSDGSGHNVVTHDGQGHARHTHQTAASFQTPVGGGASDTRIVDHGGATVAEPAGGACAVHQTSVNVAARDGIDPMVLAGNGWQRVGDNHASNVFALRGTAGSPAGLQLGDGSSAVSSQDGDATVRVSAGNNAPILADGATHAPLVAGDGPPPIGSQVASLVQAMAQFAPPVSGQTSLSSGQRESPMPLMVSSWR
;
A
#
# COMPACT_ATOMS: atom_id res chain seq x y z
N MET A 1 34.85 -23.95 21.47
CA MET A 1 34.74 -24.82 20.29
C MET A 1 33.46 -24.43 19.59
N MET A 2 33.51 -24.11 18.31
CA MET A 2 32.29 -24.01 17.51
C MET A 2 31.69 -25.42 17.45
N GLY A 3 30.41 -25.56 17.75
CA GLY A 3 29.71 -26.83 17.56
C GLY A 3 29.56 -27.13 16.07
N LEU A 4 29.18 -28.37 15.74
CA LEU A 4 28.74 -28.70 14.38
C LEU A 4 27.54 -27.82 13.97
N PRO A 5 27.34 -27.56 12.67
CA PRO A 5 26.23 -26.75 12.18
C PRO A 5 24.88 -27.26 12.69
N THR A 6 23.98 -26.34 13.07
CA THR A 6 22.61 -26.70 13.48
C THR A 6 21.66 -26.72 12.29
N ALA A 7 20.51 -27.36 12.47
CA ALA A 7 19.47 -27.39 11.44
C ALA A 7 18.96 -25.98 11.10
N GLU A 8 18.83 -25.08 12.08
CA GLU A 8 18.42 -23.68 11.88
C GLU A 8 19.44 -22.94 11.01
N GLN A 9 20.75 -23.07 11.32
CA GLN A 9 21.81 -22.41 10.56
C GLN A 9 21.82 -22.87 9.10
N VAL A 10 21.77 -24.20 8.88
CA VAL A 10 21.75 -24.79 7.54
C VAL A 10 20.48 -24.41 6.79
N THR A 11 19.32 -24.45 7.46
CA THR A 11 18.02 -24.11 6.83
C THR A 11 17.94 -22.64 6.47
N ASN A 12 18.44 -21.72 7.32
CA ASN A 12 18.49 -20.30 7.01
C ASN A 12 19.43 -20.00 5.83
N LYS A 13 20.60 -20.66 5.76
CA LYS A 13 21.49 -20.56 4.60
C LYS A 13 20.82 -21.10 3.33
N TYR A 14 20.14 -22.24 3.46
CA TYR A 14 19.43 -22.87 2.36
C TYR A 14 18.28 -22.00 1.84
N LEU A 15 17.44 -21.41 2.70
CA LEU A 15 16.28 -20.60 2.29
C LEU A 15 16.65 -19.15 1.97
N TYR A 16 17.52 -18.52 2.75
CA TYR A 16 17.77 -17.07 2.68
C TYR A 16 19.23 -16.65 2.38
N GLY A 17 20.19 -17.59 2.39
CA GLY A 17 21.60 -17.29 2.12
C GLY A 17 22.25 -16.58 3.30
N ALA A 18 21.55 -16.54 4.43
CA ALA A 18 21.90 -15.81 5.64
C ALA A 18 21.89 -16.75 6.85
N ASP A 19 22.51 -16.33 7.95
CA ASP A 19 22.52 -17.13 9.18
C ASP A 19 21.16 -17.13 9.90
N LYS A 20 20.28 -16.20 9.52
CA LYS A 20 18.95 -15.99 10.08
C LYS A 20 17.94 -15.69 8.98
N ARG A 21 16.67 -15.97 9.28
CA ARG A 21 15.53 -15.51 8.50
C ARG A 21 15.52 -13.98 8.39
N PRO A 22 15.24 -13.40 7.20
CA PRO A 22 15.00 -11.98 7.03
C PRO A 22 13.87 -11.45 7.93
N ASP A 23 14.00 -10.21 8.39
CA ASP A 23 12.94 -9.52 9.13
C ASP A 23 11.73 -9.24 8.23
N ASP A 24 12.00 -8.80 7.00
CA ASP A 24 11.00 -8.62 5.96
C ASP A 24 10.99 -9.84 5.03
N MET A 25 9.93 -10.63 5.14
CA MET A 25 9.72 -11.81 4.32
C MET A 25 9.00 -11.50 3.01
N LEU A 26 8.55 -10.27 2.81
CA LEU A 26 7.90 -9.84 1.59
C LEU A 26 8.90 -9.20 0.60
N ASP A 27 10.18 -9.10 1.00
CA ASP A 27 11.26 -8.64 0.14
C ASP A 27 11.49 -9.63 -1.02
N PRO A 28 11.28 -9.23 -2.29
CA PRO A 28 11.50 -10.08 -3.45
C PRO A 28 12.97 -10.48 -3.61
N SER A 29 13.92 -9.82 -2.94
CA SER A 29 15.33 -10.20 -2.97
C SER A 29 15.60 -11.62 -2.45
N ILE A 30 14.67 -12.21 -1.69
CA ILE A 30 14.70 -13.62 -1.26
C ILE A 30 14.75 -14.57 -2.48
N LEU A 31 14.10 -14.21 -3.59
CA LEU A 31 14.06 -14.97 -4.85
C LEU A 31 15.36 -14.90 -5.64
N ASN A 32 16.27 -13.97 -5.33
CA ASN A 32 17.52 -13.84 -6.05
C ASN A 32 18.47 -15.00 -5.67
N HIS A 33 18.31 -16.12 -6.37
CA HIS A 33 19.17 -17.30 -6.26
C HIS A 33 20.58 -16.95 -6.76
N ARG A 34 21.44 -16.44 -5.87
CA ARG A 34 22.89 -16.42 -6.09
C ARG A 34 23.41 -17.86 -6.01
N ASN A 35 23.16 -18.66 -7.04
CA ASN A 35 23.71 -20.01 -7.11
C ASN A 35 25.24 -19.94 -7.18
N GLY A 36 25.91 -20.51 -6.17
CA GLY A 36 27.33 -20.88 -6.25
C GLY A 36 28.37 -19.84 -5.83
N THR A 37 28.01 -18.74 -5.17
CA THR A 37 29.02 -17.84 -4.58
C THR A 37 29.52 -18.37 -3.23
N SER A 38 30.79 -18.12 -2.91
CA SER A 38 31.46 -18.50 -1.64
C SER A 38 30.78 -17.96 -0.37
N GLU A 39 29.75 -17.14 -0.50
CA GLU A 39 28.96 -16.55 0.59
C GLU A 39 27.96 -17.55 1.23
N ASN A 40 27.63 -18.66 0.54
CA ASN A 40 26.70 -19.69 1.04
C ASN A 40 27.40 -20.98 1.51
N SER A 41 28.47 -20.83 2.29
CA SER A 41 29.18 -21.95 2.91
C SER A 41 29.20 -21.86 4.43
N ILE A 42 29.23 -23.02 5.09
CA ILE A 42 29.42 -23.14 6.54
C ILE A 42 30.74 -23.89 6.78
N PRO A 43 31.70 -23.32 7.51
CA PRO A 43 32.91 -24.03 7.92
C PRO A 43 32.58 -25.07 8.98
N VAL A 44 33.25 -26.22 8.89
CA VAL A 44 33.02 -27.39 9.74
C VAL A 44 34.36 -27.85 10.29
N ASP A 45 34.51 -27.82 11.62
CA ASP A 45 35.69 -28.36 12.27
C ASP A 45 35.74 -29.90 12.05
N ALA A 46 36.71 -30.35 11.27
CA ALA A 46 36.84 -31.76 10.92
C ALA A 46 37.18 -32.63 12.13
N VAL A 47 37.91 -32.11 13.12
CA VAL A 47 38.23 -32.85 14.36
C VAL A 47 36.96 -33.08 15.17
N GLU A 48 36.15 -32.04 15.33
CA GLU A 48 34.86 -32.14 15.99
C GLU A 48 33.90 -33.06 15.23
N TYR A 49 33.88 -32.99 13.90
CA TYR A 49 33.06 -33.87 13.08
C TYR A 49 33.47 -35.34 13.18
N MET A 50 34.77 -35.63 13.27
CA MET A 50 35.25 -36.97 13.52
C MET A 50 34.88 -37.49 14.92
N ARG A 51 34.81 -36.60 15.92
CA ARG A 51 34.52 -36.94 17.32
C ARG A 51 33.02 -37.08 17.62
N SER A 52 32.23 -36.13 17.13
CA SER A 52 30.83 -35.92 17.52
C SER A 52 29.88 -35.91 16.33
N GLY A 53 30.37 -35.94 15.08
CA GLY A 53 29.59 -36.11 13.86
C GLY A 53 29.57 -37.57 13.39
N ALA A 54 29.51 -37.80 12.07
CA ALA A 54 29.48 -39.17 11.52
C ALA A 54 30.80 -39.93 11.64
N GLY A 55 31.94 -39.23 11.80
CA GLY A 55 33.23 -39.92 11.87
C GLY A 55 33.32 -40.90 13.04
N ARG A 56 32.50 -40.74 14.08
CA ARG A 56 32.41 -41.68 15.20
C ARG A 56 31.89 -43.07 14.81
N PHE A 57 31.22 -43.19 13.66
CA PHE A 57 30.71 -44.47 13.15
C PHE A 57 31.68 -45.17 12.19
N VAL A 58 32.83 -44.54 11.91
CA VAL A 58 33.83 -45.07 10.97
C VAL A 58 35.10 -45.42 11.71
N ASN A 59 35.56 -46.65 11.51
CA ASN A 59 36.84 -47.15 11.97
C ASN A 59 37.59 -47.84 10.83
N SER A 60 38.79 -48.35 11.12
CA SER A 60 39.65 -48.93 10.09
C SER A 60 39.02 -50.15 9.39
N ALA A 61 38.17 -50.90 10.08
CA ALA A 61 37.56 -52.12 9.53
C ALA A 61 36.41 -51.85 8.55
N ASN A 62 35.89 -50.62 8.46
CA ASN A 62 34.93 -50.24 7.42
C ASN A 62 35.55 -50.28 6.01
N PHE A 63 36.86 -50.07 5.89
CA PHE A 63 37.57 -50.09 4.61
C PHE A 63 37.92 -51.53 4.22
N ALA A 64 37.12 -52.14 3.35
CA ALA A 64 37.24 -53.56 3.00
C ALA A 64 38.64 -53.97 2.48
N TRP A 65 39.37 -53.05 1.87
CA TRP A 65 40.73 -53.28 1.37
C TRP A 65 41.79 -53.29 2.49
N LEU A 66 41.56 -52.61 3.63
CA LEU A 66 42.45 -52.71 4.79
C LEU A 66 42.43 -54.12 5.40
N ARG A 67 41.28 -54.81 5.34
CA ARG A 67 41.20 -56.22 5.73
C ARG A 67 42.15 -57.10 4.91
N LYS A 68 42.26 -56.83 3.60
CA LYS A 68 43.20 -57.55 2.73
C LYS A 68 44.65 -57.15 3.02
N PHE A 69 44.90 -55.88 3.32
CA PHE A 69 46.23 -55.46 3.75
C PHE A 69 46.66 -56.20 5.03
N PHE A 70 45.79 -56.45 6.00
CA PHE A 70 46.16 -57.23 7.20
C PHE A 70 46.04 -58.76 7.03
N ASP A 71 45.60 -59.26 5.86
CA ASP A 71 45.52 -60.69 5.59
C ASP A 71 46.89 -61.25 5.20
N SER A 72 47.52 -61.97 6.13
CA SER A 72 48.84 -62.57 5.94
C SER A 72 48.89 -63.63 4.84
N SER A 73 47.75 -64.13 4.36
CA SER A 73 47.70 -65.04 3.21
C SER A 73 47.99 -64.35 1.87
N ILE A 74 47.86 -63.02 1.82
CA ILE A 74 48.18 -62.23 0.63
C ILE A 74 49.68 -61.91 0.66
N SER A 75 50.43 -62.33 -0.35
CA SER A 75 51.88 -62.05 -0.41
C SER A 75 52.13 -60.58 -0.79
N LEU A 76 52.88 -59.87 0.06
CA LEU A 76 53.37 -58.51 -0.17
C LEU A 76 54.86 -58.48 0.17
N GLU A 77 55.66 -57.88 -0.71
CA GLU A 77 57.10 -57.73 -0.48
C GLU A 77 57.37 -56.78 0.70
N PRO A 78 58.40 -57.03 1.53
CA PRO A 78 58.79 -56.12 2.59
C PRO A 78 59.09 -54.72 2.06
N GLY A 79 58.55 -53.70 2.72
CA GLY A 79 58.68 -52.32 2.24
C GLY A 79 57.70 -51.35 2.88
N VAL A 80 57.79 -50.09 2.45
CA VAL A 80 56.88 -49.01 2.84
C VAL A 80 56.12 -48.56 1.60
N TYR A 81 54.79 -48.52 1.70
CA TYR A 81 53.88 -48.23 0.60
C TYR A 81 52.94 -47.09 0.98
N SER A 82 52.51 -46.32 0.00
CA SER A 82 51.39 -45.38 0.14
C SER A 82 50.04 -46.11 0.13
N ALA A 83 48.99 -45.46 0.63
CA ALA A 83 47.62 -45.97 0.56
C ALA A 83 47.20 -46.33 -0.87
N LYS A 84 47.54 -45.48 -1.86
CA LYS A 84 47.25 -45.73 -3.27
C LYS A 84 47.94 -47.01 -3.79
N GLN A 85 49.22 -47.19 -3.47
CA GLN A 85 49.96 -48.40 -3.89
C GLN A 85 49.36 -49.67 -3.28
N ILE A 86 49.06 -49.68 -1.98
CA ILE A 86 48.40 -50.83 -1.36
C ILE A 86 47.02 -51.05 -1.97
N PHE A 87 46.22 -50.01 -2.19
CA PHE A 87 44.92 -50.15 -2.84
C PHE A 87 45.04 -50.73 -4.26
N GLU A 88 46.07 -50.36 -5.02
CA GLU A 88 46.32 -50.93 -6.34
C GLU A 88 46.74 -52.41 -6.27
N LEU A 89 47.48 -52.81 -5.24
CA LEU A 89 47.97 -54.17 -5.01
C LEU A 89 46.89 -55.11 -4.45
N VAL A 90 46.08 -54.65 -3.50
CA VAL A 90 45.12 -55.51 -2.76
C VAL A 90 43.68 -55.01 -2.81
N GLY A 91 43.44 -53.74 -3.14
CA GLY A 91 42.11 -53.11 -3.11
C GLY A 91 41.11 -53.70 -4.12
N GLY A 92 41.57 -54.12 -5.30
CA GLY A 92 40.72 -54.74 -6.31
C GLY A 92 41.48 -55.67 -7.24
N VAL A 93 41.41 -56.99 -6.98
CA VAL A 93 41.47 -57.99 -8.07
C VAL A 93 40.06 -58.00 -8.65
N ALA A 94 39.94 -57.83 -9.97
CA ALA A 94 38.69 -57.88 -10.71
C ALA A 94 37.86 -59.11 -10.29
N THR A 95 36.55 -58.95 -10.12
CA THR A 95 35.67 -60.10 -10.27
C THR A 95 35.91 -60.68 -11.67
N GLU A 96 35.84 -62.00 -11.84
CA GLU A 96 36.07 -62.69 -13.12
C GLU A 96 35.12 -62.27 -14.27
N ALA A 97 34.33 -61.20 -14.08
CA ALA A 97 33.39 -60.62 -15.03
C ALA A 97 33.67 -59.14 -15.36
N GLY A 98 34.91 -58.66 -15.25
CA GLY A 98 35.30 -57.36 -15.80
C GLY A 98 34.69 -56.13 -15.11
N GLY A 99 34.38 -56.22 -13.82
CA GLY A 99 33.94 -55.07 -13.02
C GLY A 99 35.09 -54.10 -12.72
N GLU A 100 34.78 -52.80 -12.63
CA GLU A 100 35.71 -51.74 -12.22
C GLU A 100 36.35 -52.06 -10.85
N LYS A 101 37.60 -51.59 -10.64
CA LYS A 101 38.20 -51.64 -9.29
C LYS A 101 37.27 -50.87 -8.34
N GLY A 102 36.94 -51.50 -7.21
CA GLY A 102 36.06 -50.90 -6.21
C GLY A 102 36.61 -49.57 -5.67
N ASP A 103 35.85 -48.95 -4.79
CA ASP A 103 36.19 -47.67 -4.20
C ASP A 103 37.17 -47.80 -3.01
N ALA A 104 38.15 -46.90 -2.90
CA ALA A 104 39.10 -46.84 -1.77
C ALA A 104 38.51 -46.19 -0.52
N GLY A 105 37.44 -45.39 -0.67
CA GLY A 105 36.74 -44.72 0.42
C GLY A 105 35.66 -45.59 1.08
N TYR A 106 35.01 -45.02 2.10
CA TYR A 106 33.82 -45.58 2.74
C TYR A 106 32.75 -44.50 2.90
N VAL A 107 31.50 -44.83 2.58
CA VAL A 107 30.37 -43.89 2.68
C VAL A 107 29.52 -44.27 3.89
N VAL A 108 29.32 -43.31 4.78
CA VAL A 108 28.35 -43.38 5.85
C VAL A 108 27.01 -42.84 5.34
N ASN A 109 25.94 -43.59 5.55
CA ASN A 109 24.58 -43.08 5.41
C ASN A 109 24.02 -42.79 6.80
N GLN A 110 23.74 -41.50 7.06
CA GLN A 110 23.42 -40.96 8.38
C GLN A 110 22.06 -41.45 8.87
N ILE A 111 21.12 -41.70 7.95
CA ILE A 111 19.76 -42.12 8.31
C ILE A 111 19.76 -43.49 9.01
N TYR A 112 20.77 -44.34 8.79
CA TYR A 112 20.80 -45.68 9.34
C TYR A 112 21.54 -45.80 10.67
N LEU A 113 22.24 -44.76 11.12
CA LEU A 113 23.19 -44.87 12.22
C LEU A 113 22.80 -43.94 13.37
N GLY A 114 22.86 -44.49 14.59
CA GLY A 114 22.70 -43.70 15.81
C GLY A 114 21.31 -43.10 15.99
N ALA A 115 20.24 -43.82 15.62
CA ALA A 115 18.85 -43.34 15.72
C ALA A 115 18.39 -43.01 17.16
N GLY A 116 19.11 -43.51 18.17
CA GLY A 116 18.88 -43.17 19.59
C GLY A 116 19.80 -42.05 20.11
N ASP A 117 20.68 -41.52 19.28
CA ASP A 117 21.61 -40.47 19.70
C ASP A 117 20.89 -39.11 19.72
N PRO A 118 21.17 -38.22 20.69
CA PRO A 118 20.50 -36.92 20.79
C PRO A 118 20.68 -36.01 19.56
N ASP A 119 21.76 -36.19 18.79
CA ASP A 119 22.08 -35.41 17.58
C ASP A 119 21.55 -36.06 16.29
N TYR A 120 20.80 -37.17 16.38
CA TYR A 120 20.36 -37.93 15.22
C TYR A 120 19.54 -37.10 14.22
N ALA A 121 18.56 -36.31 14.71
CA ALA A 121 17.69 -35.51 13.86
C ALA A 121 18.49 -34.48 13.04
N GLU A 122 19.32 -33.66 13.70
CA GLU A 122 20.25 -32.74 13.03
C GLU A 122 21.14 -33.46 12.03
N ARG A 123 21.73 -34.59 12.45
CA ARG A 123 22.73 -35.27 11.63
C ARG A 123 22.12 -35.89 10.38
N ALA A 124 20.96 -36.53 10.50
CA ALA A 124 20.24 -37.12 9.39
C ALA A 124 19.72 -36.05 8.42
N TYR A 125 19.28 -34.90 8.94
CA TYR A 125 18.82 -33.77 8.13
C TYR A 125 19.96 -33.11 7.35
N ILE A 126 21.05 -32.74 8.01
CA ILE A 126 22.10 -31.91 7.40
C ILE A 126 22.98 -32.69 6.43
N TRP A 127 23.34 -33.92 6.77
CA TRP A 127 24.48 -34.58 6.12
C TRP A 127 24.11 -35.67 5.14
N GLY A 128 22.93 -36.29 5.23
CA GLY A 128 22.49 -37.37 4.34
C GLY A 128 23.48 -38.55 4.27
N THR A 129 24.47 -38.45 3.38
CA THR A 129 25.63 -39.34 3.30
C THR A 129 26.93 -38.58 3.45
N THR A 130 27.93 -39.18 4.09
CA THR A 130 29.27 -38.58 4.15
C THR A 130 30.35 -39.58 3.79
N ARG A 131 31.30 -39.14 2.97
CA ARG A 131 32.39 -39.98 2.48
C ARG A 131 33.65 -39.80 3.30
N PHE A 132 34.35 -40.90 3.56
CA PHE A 132 35.60 -40.93 4.33
C PHE A 132 36.70 -41.65 3.55
N LYS A 133 37.94 -41.22 3.79
CA LYS A 133 39.16 -41.84 3.27
C LYS A 133 40.23 -41.99 4.35
N ILE A 134 41.26 -42.75 4.03
CA ILE A 134 42.50 -42.77 4.83
C ILE A 134 43.28 -41.48 4.51
N ALA A 135 43.74 -40.79 5.56
CA ALA A 135 44.47 -39.54 5.44
C ALA A 135 45.72 -39.67 4.55
N GLU A 136 45.99 -38.62 3.76
CA GLU A 136 47.22 -38.55 2.97
C GLU A 136 48.46 -38.62 3.87
N GLY A 137 49.51 -39.30 3.42
CA GLY A 137 50.73 -39.51 4.21
C GLY A 137 50.70 -40.70 5.17
N ALA A 138 49.62 -41.51 5.16
CA ALA A 138 49.63 -42.82 5.82
C ALA A 138 50.63 -43.77 5.13
N GLU A 139 51.48 -44.42 5.92
CA GLU A 139 52.56 -45.30 5.45
C GLU A 139 52.23 -46.74 5.82
N PHE A 140 52.05 -47.59 4.81
CA PHE A 140 51.76 -49.01 4.96
C PHE A 140 53.07 -49.79 4.98
N VAL A 141 53.39 -50.40 6.12
CA VAL A 141 54.66 -51.06 6.35
C VAL A 141 54.46 -52.57 6.36
N VAL A 142 55.23 -53.27 5.53
CA VAL A 142 55.37 -54.72 5.56
C VAL A 142 56.78 -55.04 6.02
N SER A 143 56.90 -55.63 7.21
CA SER A 143 58.17 -56.03 7.79
C SER A 143 58.72 -57.30 7.13
N ALA A 144 60.02 -57.55 7.28
CA ALA A 144 60.68 -58.74 6.73
C ALA A 144 60.14 -60.07 7.31
N ASP A 145 59.58 -60.03 8.52
CA ASP A 145 58.91 -61.18 9.16
C ASP A 145 57.43 -61.35 8.72
N GLY A 146 56.96 -60.51 7.80
CA GLY A 146 55.59 -60.51 7.30
C GLY A 146 54.59 -59.74 8.17
N SER A 147 55.00 -59.20 9.32
CA SER A 147 54.14 -58.35 10.15
C SER A 147 53.80 -57.04 9.45
N ARG A 148 52.61 -56.50 9.74
CA ARG A 148 52.06 -55.33 9.04
C ARG A 148 51.55 -54.28 10.01
N GLU A 149 51.83 -53.02 9.69
CA GLU A 149 51.33 -51.85 10.41
C GLU A 149 51.11 -50.69 9.44
N ILE A 150 50.30 -49.72 9.85
CA ILE A 150 50.12 -48.48 9.11
C ILE A 150 50.50 -47.32 10.03
N ARG A 151 51.57 -46.60 9.69
CA ARG A 151 52.03 -45.41 10.43
C ARG A 151 51.34 -44.17 9.91
N ASN A 152 51.28 -43.13 10.74
CA ASN A 152 50.61 -41.86 10.42
C ASN A 152 49.14 -42.04 9.98
N PHE A 153 48.48 -43.08 10.49
CA PHE A 153 47.12 -43.47 10.16
C PHE A 153 46.11 -42.53 10.81
N ALA A 154 45.19 -42.02 9.98
CA ALA A 154 43.98 -41.34 10.40
C ALA A 154 42.89 -41.57 9.34
N ILE A 155 41.63 -41.50 9.76
CA ILE A 155 40.46 -41.46 8.87
C ILE A 155 39.99 -40.02 8.83
N VAL A 156 39.68 -39.52 7.64
CA VAL A 156 39.28 -38.12 7.41
C VAL A 156 38.10 -38.05 6.43
N PRO A 157 37.27 -36.99 6.48
CA PRO A 157 36.30 -36.72 5.43
C PRO A 157 36.98 -36.63 4.04
N ASP A 158 36.29 -37.13 3.01
CA ASP A 158 36.79 -37.17 1.64
C ASP A 158 36.15 -36.09 0.78
N GLY A 159 36.51 -34.84 1.07
CA GLY A 159 35.97 -33.65 0.40
C GLY A 159 34.92 -32.93 1.23
N ASP A 160 34.48 -31.78 0.72
CA ASP A 160 33.40 -30.99 1.30
C ASP A 160 32.05 -31.65 1.02
N GLU A 161 31.08 -31.37 1.89
CA GLU A 161 29.69 -31.83 1.75
C GLU A 161 28.79 -30.68 1.32
N ASN A 162 27.53 -31.00 1.02
CA ASN A 162 26.52 -30.01 0.72
C ASN A 162 25.15 -30.36 1.31
N PHE A 163 24.28 -29.35 1.38
CA PHE A 163 22.87 -29.49 1.69
C PHE A 163 22.04 -28.79 0.62
N ASP A 164 21.21 -29.54 -0.09
CA ASP A 164 20.39 -29.07 -1.22
C ASP A 164 19.06 -29.83 -1.37
N PHE A 165 18.70 -30.69 -0.41
CA PHE A 165 17.62 -31.67 -0.55
C PHE A 165 17.76 -32.64 -1.75
N GLU A 166 18.93 -32.70 -2.37
CA GLU A 166 19.30 -33.72 -3.36
C GLU A 166 20.19 -34.77 -2.67
N GLY A 167 20.24 -35.99 -3.20
CA GLY A 167 21.03 -37.06 -2.57
C GLY A 167 20.78 -38.45 -3.12
N GLY A 168 21.41 -39.45 -2.50
CA GLY A 168 21.27 -40.85 -2.88
C GLY A 168 19.87 -41.43 -2.70
N ALA A 169 19.63 -42.63 -3.24
CA ALA A 169 18.30 -43.27 -3.28
C ALA A 169 17.59 -43.39 -1.92
N ASP A 170 18.34 -43.55 -0.83
CA ASP A 170 17.79 -43.71 0.52
C ASP A 170 17.44 -42.37 1.21
N SER A 171 18.18 -41.29 0.92
CA SER A 171 17.85 -39.93 1.39
C SER A 171 16.74 -39.28 0.56
N ALA A 172 16.55 -39.74 -0.69
CA ALA A 172 15.52 -39.22 -1.60
C ALA A 172 14.09 -39.28 -1.02
N ILE A 173 13.77 -40.29 -0.20
CA ILE A 173 12.44 -40.44 0.40
C ILE A 173 12.21 -39.37 1.48
N GLY A 174 13.20 -39.17 2.37
CA GLY A 174 13.15 -38.15 3.41
C GLY A 174 13.11 -36.75 2.81
N ASN A 175 13.95 -36.49 1.80
CA ASN A 175 13.98 -35.21 1.11
C ASN A 175 12.67 -34.92 0.36
N ALA A 176 12.08 -35.92 -0.30
CA ALA A 176 10.77 -35.79 -0.97
C ALA A 176 9.64 -35.50 0.02
N ALA A 177 9.72 -36.01 1.26
CA ALA A 177 8.76 -35.71 2.32
C ALA A 177 8.93 -34.29 2.87
N LEU A 178 10.18 -33.87 3.06
CA LEU A 178 10.54 -32.70 3.82
C LEU A 178 10.57 -31.42 3.01
N ARG A 179 11.07 -31.48 1.78
CA ARG A 179 11.21 -30.29 0.94
C ARG A 179 9.89 -29.53 0.78
N PRO A 180 8.72 -30.16 0.52
CA PRO A 180 7.45 -29.45 0.44
C PRO A 180 7.05 -28.71 1.72
N ILE A 181 7.59 -29.10 2.87
CA ILE A 181 7.26 -28.50 4.17
C ILE A 181 8.25 -27.41 4.55
N ILE A 182 9.54 -27.66 4.32
CA ILE A 182 10.63 -26.74 4.67
C ILE A 182 10.77 -25.63 3.62
N ASP A 183 10.50 -25.96 2.37
CA ASP A 183 10.65 -25.11 1.20
C ASP A 183 9.46 -25.30 0.24
N PRO A 184 8.25 -24.89 0.67
CA PRO A 184 7.04 -25.11 -0.09
C PRO A 184 7.11 -24.45 -1.47
N SER A 185 7.74 -23.28 -1.57
CA SER A 185 7.84 -22.49 -2.81
C SER A 185 9.08 -22.83 -3.66
N ASN A 186 9.95 -23.73 -3.19
CA ASN A 186 11.20 -24.09 -3.86
C ASN A 186 12.18 -22.92 -4.07
N ILE A 187 12.34 -22.08 -3.05
CA ILE A 187 13.26 -20.92 -3.04
C ILE A 187 14.68 -21.28 -2.57
N GLY A 188 14.90 -22.54 -2.20
CA GLY A 188 16.16 -23.02 -1.66
C GLY A 188 17.37 -22.90 -2.60
N ARG A 189 18.56 -22.92 -1.98
CA ARG A 189 19.86 -22.93 -2.67
C ARG A 189 20.82 -23.93 -2.01
N THR A 190 21.78 -24.45 -2.75
CA THR A 190 22.79 -25.38 -2.20
C THR A 190 23.69 -24.69 -1.16
N VAL A 191 23.79 -25.27 0.03
CA VAL A 191 24.72 -24.86 1.10
C VAL A 191 25.96 -25.73 1.03
N ARG A 192 27.16 -25.15 1.00
CA ARG A 192 28.42 -25.92 1.08
C ARG A 192 28.85 -26.10 2.53
N LEU A 193 29.19 -27.31 2.93
CA LEU A 193 29.71 -27.67 4.25
C LEU A 193 31.20 -27.98 4.11
N VAL A 194 32.04 -27.01 4.46
CA VAL A 194 33.48 -27.02 4.15
C VAL A 194 34.26 -27.53 5.35
N PHE A 195 35.01 -28.62 5.18
CA PHE A 195 35.77 -29.20 6.29
C PHE A 195 37.12 -28.51 6.49
N ASP A 196 37.26 -27.84 7.64
CA ASP A 196 38.47 -27.17 8.07
C ASP A 196 39.27 -28.01 9.07
N GLY A 197 40.59 -27.85 9.08
CA GLY A 197 41.47 -28.50 10.06
C GLY A 197 41.64 -30.01 9.88
N ILE A 198 41.38 -30.57 8.70
CA ILE A 198 41.57 -32.00 8.38
C ILE A 198 43.00 -32.47 8.73
N ASP A 199 44.01 -31.64 8.47
CA ASP A 199 45.42 -31.91 8.75
C ASP A 199 45.76 -31.98 10.25
N THR A 200 44.90 -31.42 11.11
CA THR A 200 45.06 -31.41 12.57
C THR A 200 44.48 -32.66 13.26
N ILE A 201 43.79 -33.53 12.51
CA ILE A 201 43.26 -34.79 13.03
C ILE A 201 44.42 -35.67 13.52
N SER A 202 44.28 -36.21 14.73
CA SER A 202 45.32 -37.01 15.38
C SER A 202 45.65 -38.27 14.58
N ARG A 203 46.94 -38.47 14.30
CA ARG A 203 47.47 -39.61 13.56
C ARG A 203 48.11 -40.61 14.52
N THR A 204 47.90 -41.90 14.26
CA THR A 204 48.38 -43.00 15.12
C THR A 204 49.02 -44.11 14.27
N THR A 205 49.61 -45.10 14.93
CA THR A 205 50.00 -46.35 14.26
C THR A 205 48.89 -47.37 14.42
N LEU A 206 48.34 -47.84 13.29
CA LEU A 206 47.37 -48.92 13.26
C LEU A 206 48.11 -50.26 13.10
N THR A 207 48.08 -51.07 14.15
CA THR A 207 48.60 -52.45 14.11
C THR A 207 47.51 -53.45 13.73
N GLU A 208 47.90 -54.66 13.34
CA GLU A 208 46.94 -55.75 13.09
C GLU A 208 46.04 -56.05 14.32
N SER A 209 46.59 -55.93 15.53
CA SER A 209 45.83 -56.08 16.77
C SER A 209 44.74 -55.00 16.90
N ASN A 210 45.09 -53.74 16.62
CA ASN A 210 44.11 -52.65 16.62
C ASN A 210 43.04 -52.85 15.55
N PHE A 211 43.43 -53.22 14.33
CA PHE A 211 42.49 -53.51 13.24
C PHE A 211 41.51 -54.63 13.58
N ASN A 212 41.98 -55.71 14.20
CA ASN A 212 41.13 -56.81 14.66
C ASN A 212 40.18 -56.39 15.81
N SER A 213 40.57 -55.39 16.61
CA SER A 213 39.69 -54.77 17.59
C SER A 213 38.59 -53.96 16.90
N ASP A 214 38.95 -53.10 15.95
CA ASP A 214 38.03 -52.29 15.15
C ASP A 214 37.00 -53.16 14.43
N ARG A 215 37.43 -54.32 13.89
CA ARG A 215 36.54 -55.28 13.21
C ARG A 215 35.42 -55.83 14.09
N ARG A 216 35.65 -55.94 15.40
CA ARG A 216 34.60 -56.36 16.36
C ARG A 216 33.65 -55.22 16.73
N ASN A 217 34.03 -53.99 16.42
CA ASN A 217 33.31 -52.77 16.76
C ASN A 217 32.75 -52.05 15.52
N VAL A 218 32.72 -52.70 14.35
CA VAL A 218 32.06 -52.15 13.16
C VAL A 218 30.57 -52.06 13.43
N ILE A 219 30.02 -50.86 13.26
CA ILE A 219 28.58 -50.63 13.36
C ILE A 219 27.98 -50.93 11.99
N SER A 220 27.20 -52.00 11.90
CA SER A 220 26.45 -52.40 10.70
C SER A 220 24.96 -52.49 10.99
N VAL A 221 24.13 -52.22 9.99
CA VAL A 221 22.66 -52.17 10.13
C VAL A 221 22.02 -53.22 9.22
N ASP A 222 21.28 -54.15 9.81
CA ASP A 222 20.56 -55.19 9.08
C ASP A 222 19.30 -54.64 8.38
N LEU A 223 18.84 -55.34 7.33
CA LEU A 223 17.69 -54.92 6.51
C LEU A 223 16.38 -54.70 7.30
N VAL A 224 16.11 -55.56 8.29
CA VAL A 224 14.91 -55.42 9.14
C VAL A 224 14.98 -54.18 10.02
N ASP A 225 16.19 -53.79 10.43
CA ASP A 225 16.39 -52.60 11.25
C ASP A 225 16.33 -51.33 10.40
N LYS A 226 16.76 -51.37 9.13
CA LYS A 226 16.59 -50.23 8.21
C LYS A 226 15.14 -49.76 8.09
N ALA A 227 14.17 -50.69 8.05
CA ALA A 227 12.76 -50.34 7.98
C ALA A 227 12.25 -49.67 9.28
N LYS A 228 12.68 -50.15 10.45
CA LYS A 228 12.35 -49.52 11.74
C LYS A 228 13.00 -48.16 11.90
N ILE A 229 14.26 -48.04 11.48
CA ILE A 229 15.04 -46.80 11.54
C ILE A 229 14.41 -45.74 10.63
N GLY A 230 13.87 -46.12 9.48
CA GLY A 230 13.08 -45.22 8.64
C GLY A 230 11.91 -44.57 9.39
N LEU A 231 11.20 -45.31 10.24
CA LEU A 231 10.12 -44.75 11.06
C LEU A 231 10.64 -43.83 12.18
N THR A 232 11.76 -44.18 12.82
CA THR A 232 12.41 -43.30 13.81
C THR A 232 12.95 -42.01 13.18
N ALA A 233 13.49 -42.09 11.96
CA ALA A 233 13.90 -40.93 11.17
C ALA A 233 12.74 -39.96 10.98
N LEU A 234 11.55 -40.47 10.63
CA LEU A 234 10.36 -39.66 10.38
C LEU A 234 9.90 -38.89 11.63
N HIS A 235 9.88 -39.52 12.81
CA HIS A 235 9.53 -38.82 14.05
C HIS A 235 10.58 -37.75 14.42
N ALA A 236 11.87 -38.08 14.33
CA ALA A 236 12.95 -37.14 14.60
C ALA A 236 12.89 -35.92 13.67
N ILE A 237 12.49 -36.16 12.42
CA ILE A 237 12.26 -35.14 11.41
C ILE A 237 11.05 -34.27 11.74
N GLU A 238 9.95 -34.85 12.25
CA GLU A 238 8.76 -34.09 12.66
C GLU A 238 9.09 -33.12 13.81
N GLU A 239 9.81 -33.59 14.83
CA GLU A 239 10.27 -32.76 15.95
C GLU A 239 11.22 -31.65 15.47
N LEU A 240 12.13 -31.96 14.54
CA LEU A 240 13.02 -30.97 13.94
C LEU A 240 12.24 -29.92 13.16
N LYS A 241 11.23 -30.31 12.38
CA LYS A 241 10.34 -29.39 11.65
C LYS A 241 9.59 -28.48 12.61
N ASP A 242 8.98 -29.01 13.67
CA ASP A 242 8.28 -28.20 14.67
C ASP A 242 9.22 -27.22 15.36
N ARG A 243 10.45 -27.66 15.68
CA ARG A 243 11.50 -26.79 16.20
C ARG A 243 11.91 -25.71 15.22
N LEU A 244 12.14 -26.02 13.94
CA LEU A 244 12.50 -25.03 12.91
C LEU A 244 11.41 -23.97 12.74
N PHE A 245 10.13 -24.39 12.85
CA PHE A 245 9.00 -23.48 12.77
C PHE A 245 8.86 -22.59 14.02
N ALA A 246 9.10 -23.15 15.20
CA ALA A 246 8.95 -22.48 16.49
C ALA A 246 10.24 -21.81 17.02
N SER A 247 11.38 -22.01 16.36
CA SER A 247 12.69 -21.50 16.80
C SER A 247 12.68 -19.98 16.89
N GLY A 248 13.60 -19.41 17.66
CA GLY A 248 13.76 -17.95 17.71
C GLY A 248 14.09 -17.31 16.35
N ASP A 249 14.63 -18.09 15.42
CA ASP A 249 14.93 -17.65 14.06
C ASP A 249 13.78 -17.94 13.06
N GLN A 250 12.78 -18.75 13.45
CA GLN A 250 11.56 -19.03 12.68
C GLN A 250 11.83 -19.39 11.21
N SER A 251 12.84 -20.24 10.99
CA SER A 251 13.45 -20.52 9.68
C SER A 251 12.45 -20.85 8.58
N ILE A 252 11.41 -21.64 8.90
CA ILE A 252 10.43 -22.14 7.92
C ILE A 252 9.04 -21.53 8.08
N ARG A 253 8.92 -20.40 8.80
CA ARG A 253 7.63 -19.79 9.11
C ARG A 253 7.19 -18.81 8.03
N PHE A 254 6.78 -19.29 6.86
CA PHE A 254 6.38 -18.42 5.74
C PHE A 254 5.04 -17.74 5.99
N LEU A 255 5.02 -16.78 6.91
CA LEU A 255 3.84 -16.02 7.31
C LEU A 255 4.18 -14.53 7.31
N ASP A 256 3.28 -13.73 6.78
CA ASP A 256 3.38 -12.28 6.87
C ASP A 256 2.92 -11.76 8.24
N SER A 257 2.91 -10.43 8.41
CA SER A 257 2.50 -9.78 9.67
C SER A 257 1.02 -9.98 10.03
N GLN A 258 0.19 -10.35 9.06
CA GLN A 258 -1.24 -10.67 9.25
C GLN A 258 -1.46 -12.18 9.46
N GLY A 259 -0.40 -12.98 9.41
CA GLY A 259 -0.46 -14.43 9.54
C GLY A 259 -0.99 -15.11 8.28
N ARG A 260 -0.82 -14.51 7.10
CA ARG A 260 -1.11 -15.15 5.81
C ARG A 260 0.10 -15.97 5.36
N PRO A 261 -0.08 -17.19 4.86
CA PRO A 261 0.98 -17.94 4.20
C PRO A 261 1.60 -17.14 3.05
N ILE A 262 2.94 -17.07 3.02
CA ILE A 262 3.68 -16.44 1.93
C ILE A 262 4.04 -17.52 0.91
N ILE A 263 3.58 -17.35 -0.33
CA ILE A 263 3.95 -18.16 -1.49
C ILE A 263 4.84 -17.31 -2.37
N TYR A 264 6.04 -17.83 -2.66
CA TYR A 264 7.00 -17.16 -3.52
C TYR A 264 6.92 -17.70 -4.94
N GLY A 265 7.03 -16.80 -5.92
CA GLY A 265 7.26 -17.12 -7.32
C GLY A 265 8.71 -17.54 -7.59
N THR A 266 9.19 -17.14 -8.76
CA THR A 266 10.54 -17.29 -9.26
C THR A 266 11.00 -15.94 -9.83
N VAL A 267 12.25 -15.85 -10.30
CA VAL A 267 12.74 -14.65 -11.01
C VAL A 267 12.26 -14.57 -12.47
N TYR A 268 11.46 -15.54 -12.91
CA TYR A 268 10.90 -15.64 -14.25
C TYR A 268 9.40 -15.44 -14.20
N SER A 269 8.76 -15.25 -15.37
CA SER A 269 7.32 -15.17 -15.47
C SER A 269 6.62 -16.42 -14.91
N ASP A 270 5.75 -16.18 -13.95
CA ASP A 270 4.96 -17.16 -13.22
C ASP A 270 3.46 -16.96 -13.43
N SER A 271 2.70 -18.04 -13.18
CA SER A 271 1.25 -17.98 -13.05
C SER A 271 0.90 -18.53 -11.68
N ILE A 272 0.73 -17.62 -10.72
CA ILE A 272 0.56 -17.94 -9.30
C ILE A 272 -0.91 -17.77 -8.91
N GLY A 273 -1.46 -18.75 -8.21
CA GLY A 273 -2.78 -18.64 -7.61
C GLY A 273 -3.26 -19.90 -6.90
N GLY A 274 -4.22 -19.71 -6.01
CA GLY A 274 -4.71 -20.76 -5.12
C GLY A 274 -3.67 -21.24 -4.09
N SER A 275 -3.94 -22.38 -3.46
CA SER A 275 -3.07 -22.92 -2.41
C SER A 275 -1.84 -23.67 -2.90
N VAL A 276 -1.70 -23.87 -4.21
CA VAL A 276 -0.60 -24.67 -4.78
C VAL A 276 0.57 -23.75 -5.09
N THR A 277 1.72 -24.00 -4.46
CA THR A 277 2.93 -23.23 -4.69
C THR A 277 3.60 -23.60 -6.01
N PRO A 278 4.49 -22.75 -6.54
CA PRO A 278 5.35 -23.09 -7.69
C PRO A 278 6.21 -24.36 -7.46
N GLY A 279 6.55 -24.66 -6.20
CA GLY A 279 7.22 -25.91 -5.82
C GLY A 279 6.36 -27.18 -5.96
N GLY A 280 5.07 -27.05 -6.30
CA GLY A 280 4.10 -28.14 -6.43
C GLY A 280 3.41 -28.52 -5.12
N THR A 281 3.59 -27.69 -4.09
CA THR A 281 3.11 -27.97 -2.73
C THR A 281 1.70 -27.43 -2.56
N ASP A 282 0.72 -28.29 -2.27
CA ASP A 282 -0.65 -27.86 -1.99
C ASP A 282 -0.85 -27.51 -0.51
N LEU A 283 -0.91 -26.22 -0.21
CA LEU A 283 -1.08 -25.75 1.17
C LEU A 283 -2.46 -26.07 1.76
N ASN A 284 -3.46 -26.41 0.95
CA ASN A 284 -4.80 -26.81 1.42
C ASN A 284 -4.84 -28.26 1.94
N GLN A 285 -3.71 -28.96 1.94
CA GLN A 285 -3.59 -30.29 2.55
C GLN A 285 -2.95 -30.15 3.93
N ASP A 286 -3.69 -30.61 4.95
CA ASP A 286 -3.23 -30.60 6.35
C ASP A 286 -2.06 -31.57 6.57
N LYS A 287 -1.94 -32.63 5.76
CA LYS A 287 -0.89 -33.65 5.89
C LYS A 287 -0.31 -34.06 4.55
N TYR A 288 1.01 -34.23 4.51
CA TYR A 288 1.70 -34.78 3.35
C TYR A 288 1.67 -36.31 3.37
N ASN A 289 0.96 -36.88 2.40
CA ASN A 289 0.91 -38.32 2.21
C ASN A 289 1.88 -38.74 1.10
N LEU A 290 2.96 -39.45 1.45
CA LEU A 290 3.90 -40.05 0.49
C LEU A 290 3.34 -41.32 -0.20
N ALA A 291 2.06 -41.61 0.03
CA ALA A 291 1.22 -42.67 -0.50
C ALA A 291 1.51 -43.14 -1.93
N GLY A 292 1.74 -42.21 -2.86
CA GLY A 292 1.80 -42.54 -4.29
C GLY A 292 3.02 -43.37 -4.69
N TRP A 293 4.13 -43.28 -3.94
CA TRP A 293 5.43 -43.73 -4.43
C TRP A 293 5.97 -45.00 -3.77
N PHE A 294 5.62 -45.24 -2.50
CA PHE A 294 6.25 -46.34 -1.73
C PHE A 294 5.34 -47.55 -1.49
N LEU A 295 4.01 -47.37 -1.36
CA LEU A 295 3.08 -48.45 -0.97
C LEU A 295 1.64 -48.31 -1.50
N GLY A 296 1.37 -47.48 -2.50
CA GLY A 296 0.04 -47.37 -3.11
C GLY A 296 -1.06 -46.85 -2.17
N GLY A 297 -0.75 -45.90 -1.30
CA GLY A 297 -1.77 -45.18 -0.51
C GLY A 297 -1.71 -45.29 1.02
N VAL A 298 -0.86 -46.15 1.58
CA VAL A 298 -1.09 -46.68 2.95
C VAL A 298 -0.20 -46.06 4.04
N LEU A 299 0.73 -45.16 3.72
CA LEU A 299 1.66 -44.56 4.69
C LEU A 299 1.48 -43.03 4.77
N ASP A 300 0.58 -42.61 5.65
CA ASP A 300 0.53 -41.23 6.17
C ASP A 300 1.74 -41.03 7.09
N LEU A 301 2.63 -40.09 6.73
CA LEU A 301 3.81 -39.77 7.54
C LEU A 301 3.48 -38.89 8.74
N GLY A 302 2.25 -38.37 8.83
CA GLY A 302 1.83 -37.48 9.92
C GLY A 302 2.50 -36.11 9.88
N LEU A 303 3.28 -35.80 8.85
CA LEU A 303 3.91 -34.50 8.70
C LEU A 303 2.85 -33.44 8.35
N ASN A 304 2.44 -32.71 9.37
CA ASN A 304 1.42 -31.69 9.23
C ASN A 304 1.98 -30.45 8.53
N ASN A 305 1.14 -29.87 7.67
CA ASN A 305 1.37 -28.59 7.05
C ASN A 305 1.17 -27.48 8.09
N ASN A 306 2.28 -26.87 8.50
CA ASN A 306 2.30 -25.77 9.47
C ASN A 306 1.63 -24.48 8.95
N LEU A 307 1.28 -24.39 7.66
CA LEU A 307 0.60 -23.25 7.04
C LEU A 307 -0.90 -23.47 6.81
N TYR A 308 -1.40 -24.72 6.81
CA TYR A 308 -2.81 -25.04 6.48
C TYR A 308 -3.81 -24.23 7.34
N GLY A 309 -3.58 -24.20 8.65
CA GLY A 309 -4.44 -23.45 9.59
C GLY A 309 -4.41 -21.92 9.42
N TYR A 310 -3.45 -21.39 8.65
CA TYR A 310 -3.28 -19.96 8.40
C TYR A 310 -3.97 -19.50 7.11
N LEU A 311 -4.35 -20.41 6.22
CA LEU A 311 -5.04 -20.07 4.97
C LEU A 311 -6.38 -19.36 5.18
N GLN A 312 -6.98 -19.48 6.37
CA GLN A 312 -8.17 -18.72 6.75
C GLN A 312 -7.95 -17.20 6.76
N ASN A 313 -6.70 -16.74 6.90
CA ASN A 313 -6.31 -15.34 6.91
C ASN A 313 -6.14 -14.75 5.50
N GLY A 314 -6.19 -15.58 4.44
CA GLY A 314 -5.75 -15.24 3.10
C GLY A 314 -4.33 -15.71 2.82
N ILE A 315 -3.77 -15.34 1.68
CA ILE A 315 -2.45 -15.69 1.16
C ILE A 315 -1.71 -14.41 0.76
N ALA A 316 -0.39 -14.41 0.99
CA ALA A 316 0.52 -13.42 0.42
C ALA A 316 1.30 -14.06 -0.74
N TYR A 317 1.15 -13.56 -1.96
CA TYR A 317 1.97 -13.97 -3.10
C TYR A 317 3.07 -12.95 -3.34
N VAL A 318 4.32 -13.41 -3.37
CA VAL A 318 5.48 -12.58 -3.68
C VAL A 318 6.10 -13.12 -4.95
N ALA A 319 5.87 -12.45 -6.07
CA ALA A 319 6.48 -12.81 -7.34
C ALA A 319 7.81 -12.06 -7.52
N GLY A 320 8.41 -12.16 -8.71
CA GLY A 320 9.83 -11.87 -8.89
C GLY A 320 10.11 -10.73 -9.86
N SER A 321 11.07 -10.98 -10.76
CA SER A 321 11.44 -10.03 -11.83
C SER A 321 10.81 -10.38 -13.18
N GLY A 322 9.85 -11.31 -13.18
CA GLY A 322 9.17 -11.79 -14.37
C GLY A 322 7.92 -10.98 -14.64
N ASN A 323 7.34 -11.14 -15.83
CA ASN A 323 5.98 -10.66 -16.07
C ASN A 323 5.02 -11.71 -15.53
N ASP A 324 4.45 -11.46 -14.37
CA ASP A 324 3.76 -12.44 -13.55
C ASP A 324 2.24 -12.29 -13.64
N LYS A 325 1.53 -13.43 -13.58
CA LYS A 325 0.07 -13.45 -13.44
C LYS A 325 -0.28 -13.97 -12.06
N ILE A 326 -0.84 -13.11 -11.22
CA ILE A 326 -1.18 -13.43 -9.84
C ILE A 326 -2.69 -13.35 -9.64
N ILE A 327 -3.27 -14.46 -9.20
CA ILE A 327 -4.69 -14.56 -8.86
C ILE A 327 -4.83 -14.92 -7.39
N GLY A 328 -5.46 -14.05 -6.62
CA GLY A 328 -5.81 -14.29 -5.24
C GLY A 328 -6.94 -15.31 -5.09
N THR A 329 -7.49 -15.35 -3.89
CA THR A 329 -8.44 -16.35 -3.42
C THR A 329 -9.80 -15.69 -3.21
N ASN A 330 -10.59 -16.24 -2.28
CA ASN A 330 -11.85 -15.64 -1.85
C ASN A 330 -11.74 -15.02 -0.45
N ARG A 331 -10.52 -14.63 -0.07
CA ARG A 331 -10.14 -14.09 1.24
C ARG A 331 -9.27 -12.86 1.02
N ASN A 332 -8.99 -12.15 2.11
CA ASN A 332 -8.17 -10.94 2.08
C ASN A 332 -6.70 -11.26 1.84
N ASP A 333 -6.25 -11.10 0.61
CA ASP A 333 -4.94 -11.51 0.14
C ASP A 333 -3.98 -10.32 0.00
N ALA A 334 -2.70 -10.61 -0.17
CA ALA A 334 -1.71 -9.62 -0.58
C ALA A 334 -0.91 -10.14 -1.76
N LEU A 335 -0.93 -9.40 -2.85
CA LEU A 335 -0.32 -9.77 -4.10
C LEU A 335 0.79 -8.76 -4.36
N TYR A 336 2.03 -9.24 -4.46
CA TYR A 336 3.21 -8.44 -4.79
C TYR A 336 3.76 -8.97 -6.12
N GLY A 337 3.67 -8.16 -7.18
CA GLY A 337 4.16 -8.46 -8.53
C GLY A 337 5.69 -8.47 -8.60
N GLY A 338 6.32 -7.38 -8.15
CA GLY A 338 7.77 -7.24 -8.15
C GLY A 338 8.24 -6.35 -9.29
N ASP A 339 9.26 -6.79 -10.04
CA ASP A 339 9.66 -6.11 -11.26
C ASP A 339 9.05 -6.86 -12.46
N GLY A 340 8.60 -6.16 -13.49
CA GLY A 340 8.00 -6.78 -14.67
C GLY A 340 6.65 -6.17 -15.01
N ASP A 341 6.07 -6.58 -16.13
CA ASP A 341 4.69 -6.18 -16.46
C ASP A 341 3.72 -7.21 -15.89
N ASP A 342 3.19 -6.95 -14.69
CA ASP A 342 2.41 -7.92 -13.94
C ASP A 342 0.90 -7.80 -14.16
N THR A 343 0.17 -8.88 -13.92
CA THR A 343 -1.29 -8.92 -13.93
C THR A 343 -1.80 -9.44 -12.60
N LEU A 344 -2.43 -8.56 -11.82
CA LEU A 344 -2.90 -8.83 -10.46
C LEU A 344 -4.43 -8.84 -10.42
N LEU A 345 -5.01 -9.97 -9.98
CA LEU A 345 -6.43 -10.13 -9.69
C LEU A 345 -6.59 -10.58 -8.24
N GLY A 346 -7.11 -9.71 -7.37
CA GLY A 346 -7.30 -10.01 -5.94
C GLY A 346 -8.22 -11.20 -5.68
N GLY A 347 -9.24 -11.38 -6.52
CA GLY A 347 -10.28 -12.37 -6.28
C GLY A 347 -11.40 -11.74 -5.46
N MET A 348 -12.05 -12.48 -4.55
CA MET A 348 -13.00 -11.87 -3.62
C MET A 348 -12.28 -11.54 -2.31
N GLY A 349 -12.56 -10.40 -1.70
CA GLY A 349 -11.97 -10.10 -0.41
C GLY A 349 -11.84 -8.61 -0.19
N ASN A 350 -10.94 -8.21 0.69
CA ASN A 350 -10.38 -6.86 0.66
C ASN A 350 -8.89 -7.06 0.51
N ASP A 351 -8.40 -6.92 -0.72
CA ASP A 351 -7.07 -7.35 -1.08
C ASP A 351 -6.10 -6.18 -1.13
N MET A 352 -4.82 -6.49 -0.95
CA MET A 352 -3.74 -5.54 -1.21
C MET A 352 -3.00 -5.96 -2.47
N LEU A 353 -2.97 -5.09 -3.47
CA LEU A 353 -2.35 -5.33 -4.77
C LEU A 353 -1.18 -4.35 -4.93
N ALA A 354 0.03 -4.88 -4.95
CA ALA A 354 1.24 -4.12 -5.21
C ALA A 354 1.87 -4.67 -6.49
N GLY A 355 1.80 -3.93 -7.60
CA GLY A 355 2.39 -4.33 -8.88
C GLY A 355 3.91 -4.25 -8.77
N GLY A 356 4.44 -3.05 -8.65
CA GLY A 356 5.85 -2.82 -8.33
C GLY A 356 6.48 -1.92 -9.38
N ASN A 357 7.50 -2.40 -10.08
CA ASN A 357 8.08 -1.68 -11.22
C ASN A 357 7.65 -2.34 -12.52
N GLY A 358 7.19 -1.56 -13.50
CA GLY A 358 6.79 -2.05 -14.82
C GLY A 358 5.36 -1.66 -15.17
N PHE A 359 4.88 -2.08 -16.34
CA PHE A 359 3.52 -1.76 -16.75
C PHE A 359 2.53 -2.78 -16.18
N ASP A 360 2.00 -2.50 -15.00
CA ASP A 360 1.14 -3.42 -14.27
C ASP A 360 -0.34 -3.31 -14.66
N SER A 361 -1.07 -4.42 -14.57
CA SER A 361 -2.51 -4.51 -14.85
C SER A 361 -3.26 -5.02 -13.62
N TYR A 362 -4.03 -4.13 -12.99
CA TYR A 362 -4.86 -4.47 -11.84
C TYR A 362 -6.29 -4.78 -12.30
N ILE A 363 -6.70 -6.05 -12.20
CA ILE A 363 -8.01 -6.51 -12.64
C ILE A 363 -8.98 -6.46 -11.46
N ILE A 364 -10.10 -5.77 -11.66
CA ILE A 364 -11.19 -5.65 -10.71
C ILE A 364 -12.45 -6.22 -11.37
N ASP A 365 -13.25 -6.94 -10.59
CA ASP A 365 -14.54 -7.45 -11.00
C ASP A 365 -15.66 -7.02 -10.03
N ALA A 366 -16.88 -7.47 -10.31
CA ALA A 366 -18.06 -7.10 -9.53
C ALA A 366 -18.10 -7.74 -8.12
N GLN A 367 -17.17 -8.65 -7.82
CA GLN A 367 -17.09 -9.40 -6.57
C GLN A 367 -15.78 -9.14 -5.81
N SER A 368 -14.92 -8.24 -6.31
CA SER A 368 -13.61 -7.99 -5.72
C SER A 368 -13.64 -7.46 -4.29
N GLY A 369 -14.71 -6.76 -3.90
CA GLY A 369 -14.82 -6.16 -2.58
C GLY A 369 -14.12 -4.80 -2.51
N SER A 370 -13.38 -4.53 -1.43
CA SER A 370 -12.72 -3.24 -1.18
C SER A 370 -11.19 -3.37 -1.18
N ASP A 371 -10.60 -3.24 -2.35
CA ASP A 371 -9.17 -3.47 -2.57
C ASP A 371 -8.34 -2.21 -2.40
N VAL A 372 -7.04 -2.41 -2.21
CA VAL A 372 -6.03 -1.36 -2.11
C VAL A 372 -4.93 -1.61 -3.13
N ILE A 373 -4.68 -0.64 -4.01
CA ILE A 373 -3.54 -0.67 -4.92
C ILE A 373 -2.41 0.20 -4.35
N VAL A 374 -1.20 -0.34 -4.36
CA VAL A 374 0.05 0.38 -4.11
C VAL A 374 0.95 0.19 -5.32
N ASP A 375 1.10 1.24 -6.11
CA ASP A 375 1.94 1.23 -7.30
C ASP A 375 3.08 2.23 -7.08
N ALA A 376 4.33 1.78 -7.28
CA ALA A 376 5.51 2.54 -6.88
C ALA A 376 6.00 3.48 -7.98
N ASP A 377 5.78 3.14 -9.25
CA ASP A 377 6.25 3.91 -10.41
C ASP A 377 5.12 4.63 -11.17
N GLY A 378 3.86 4.27 -10.86
CA GLY A 378 2.65 4.84 -11.44
C GLY A 378 2.37 4.37 -12.86
N LEU A 379 3.13 3.42 -13.39
CA LEU A 379 2.96 2.87 -14.73
C LEU A 379 1.96 1.70 -14.68
N GLY A 380 1.10 1.61 -15.68
CA GLY A 380 0.14 0.51 -15.76
C GLY A 380 -1.28 0.97 -16.01
N GLN A 381 -2.23 0.13 -15.60
CA GLN A 381 -3.65 0.33 -15.82
C GLN A 381 -4.50 -0.40 -14.78
N ILE A 382 -5.71 0.12 -14.57
CA ILE A 382 -6.77 -0.58 -13.84
C ILE A 382 -7.79 -1.06 -14.86
N VAL A 383 -8.18 -2.33 -14.78
CA VAL A 383 -9.09 -2.98 -15.73
C VAL A 383 -10.32 -3.47 -14.99
N PHE A 384 -11.51 -3.10 -15.46
CA PHE A 384 -12.77 -3.66 -14.98
C PHE A 384 -13.32 -4.68 -15.97
N GLY A 385 -13.31 -5.96 -15.60
CA GLY A 385 -13.55 -7.05 -16.55
C GLY A 385 -12.47 -7.07 -17.64
N ASP A 386 -12.85 -6.74 -18.89
CA ASP A 386 -11.93 -6.60 -20.03
C ASP A 386 -11.74 -5.14 -20.47
N MET A 387 -12.22 -4.17 -19.69
CA MET A 387 -12.23 -2.74 -20.06
C MET A 387 -11.23 -1.95 -19.20
N PRO A 388 -10.15 -1.41 -19.78
CA PRO A 388 -9.28 -0.46 -19.09
C PRO A 388 -10.06 0.79 -18.68
N LEU A 389 -9.85 1.22 -17.44
CA LEU A 389 -10.36 2.48 -16.93
C LEU A 389 -9.44 3.61 -17.36
N THR A 390 -10.00 4.74 -17.77
CA THR A 390 -9.22 5.91 -18.23
C THR A 390 -9.33 7.08 -17.27
N GLY A 391 -10.37 7.10 -16.44
CA GLY A 391 -10.69 8.26 -15.61
C GLY A 391 -11.20 9.45 -16.43
N VAL A 392 -11.26 9.36 -17.76
CA VAL A 392 -11.74 10.46 -18.60
C VAL A 392 -13.26 10.50 -18.50
N GLY A 393 -13.76 11.49 -17.75
CA GLY A 393 -15.15 11.47 -17.32
C GLY A 393 -15.76 12.84 -17.02
N ARG A 394 -17.02 12.82 -16.63
CA ARG A 394 -17.78 13.99 -16.22
C ARG A 394 -17.45 14.36 -14.78
N LEU A 395 -17.01 15.60 -14.56
CA LEU A 395 -16.88 16.16 -13.21
C LEU A 395 -18.24 16.21 -12.50
N LEU A 396 -18.31 15.68 -11.28
CA LEU A 396 -19.52 15.64 -10.45
C LEU A 396 -19.47 16.66 -9.30
N ALA A 397 -18.32 16.75 -8.61
CA ALA A 397 -18.10 17.73 -7.55
C ALA A 397 -16.61 18.01 -7.39
N GLN A 398 -16.27 19.22 -6.94
CA GLN A 398 -14.89 19.59 -6.63
C GLN A 398 -14.86 20.53 -5.43
N THR A 399 -13.94 20.25 -4.51
CA THR A 399 -13.67 21.07 -3.33
C THR A 399 -12.17 21.33 -3.23
N SER A 400 -11.76 22.15 -2.25
CA SER A 400 -10.34 22.32 -1.92
C SER A 400 -9.68 21.03 -1.40
N SER A 401 -10.48 20.05 -0.93
CA SER A 401 -9.98 18.80 -0.34
C SER A 401 -10.18 17.56 -1.20
N SER A 402 -11.11 17.59 -2.16
CA SER A 402 -11.44 16.42 -2.98
C SER A 402 -11.95 16.75 -4.38
N ILE A 403 -11.91 15.78 -5.27
CA ILE A 403 -12.50 15.83 -6.61
C ILE A 403 -13.28 14.54 -6.83
N LEU A 404 -14.52 14.68 -7.31
CA LEU A 404 -15.42 13.58 -7.62
C LEU A 404 -15.82 13.67 -9.09
N TRP A 405 -15.62 12.60 -9.84
CA TRP A 405 -16.04 12.52 -11.25
C TRP A 405 -16.50 11.10 -11.61
N SER A 406 -17.12 10.93 -12.79
CA SER A 406 -17.51 9.62 -13.28
C SER A 406 -17.22 9.38 -14.75
N GLU A 407 -16.82 8.15 -15.07
CA GLU A 407 -16.65 7.61 -16.42
C GLU A 407 -17.84 6.68 -16.73
N SER A 408 -18.35 6.72 -17.96
CA SER A 408 -19.35 5.76 -18.43
C SER A 408 -18.68 4.76 -19.36
N LEU A 409 -18.65 3.49 -18.95
CA LEU A 409 -18.09 2.41 -19.76
C LEU A 409 -19.03 2.07 -20.93
N SER A 410 -18.48 1.45 -21.98
CA SER A 410 -19.28 0.99 -23.13
C SER A 410 -20.36 -0.03 -22.77
N SER A 411 -20.23 -0.70 -21.62
CA SER A 411 -21.24 -1.60 -21.05
C SER A 411 -22.45 -0.86 -20.46
N GLY A 412 -22.39 0.47 -20.31
CA GLY A 412 -23.38 1.29 -19.62
C GLY A 412 -23.18 1.37 -18.10
N LEU A 413 -22.14 0.74 -17.55
CA LEU A 413 -21.77 0.89 -16.14
C LEU A 413 -21.12 2.25 -15.89
N GLU A 414 -21.52 2.88 -14.78
CA GLU A 414 -20.90 4.10 -14.29
C GLU A 414 -19.80 3.76 -13.28
N VAL A 415 -18.62 4.31 -13.50
CA VAL A 415 -17.47 4.24 -12.60
C VAL A 415 -17.27 5.59 -11.96
N ARG A 416 -17.17 5.63 -10.63
CA ARG A 416 -17.02 6.86 -9.85
C ARG A 416 -15.62 6.95 -9.28
N TYR A 417 -15.00 8.12 -9.37
CA TYR A 417 -13.65 8.39 -8.89
C TYR A 417 -13.71 9.48 -7.83
N ASP A 418 -13.26 9.18 -6.61
CA ASP A 418 -13.16 10.11 -5.48
C ASP A 418 -11.69 10.29 -5.09
N TYR A 419 -11.11 11.42 -5.51
CA TYR A 419 -9.71 11.76 -5.24
C TYR A 419 -9.60 12.68 -4.03
N SER A 420 -8.88 12.23 -3.01
CA SER A 420 -8.54 13.01 -1.82
C SER A 420 -7.24 13.79 -2.04
N ARG A 421 -7.31 15.12 -2.14
CA ARG A 421 -6.13 15.98 -2.29
C ARG A 421 -5.22 15.97 -1.04
N LYS A 422 -5.79 15.59 0.12
CA LYS A 422 -5.08 15.56 1.41
C LYS A 422 -4.28 14.28 1.60
N THR A 423 -4.90 13.12 1.38
CA THR A 423 -4.25 11.82 1.56
C THR A 423 -3.57 11.34 0.29
N LYS A 424 -3.89 11.95 -0.86
CA LYS A 424 -3.51 11.49 -2.19
C LYS A 424 -4.09 10.13 -2.55
N ASP A 425 -5.10 9.65 -1.83
CA ASP A 425 -5.79 8.42 -2.21
C ASP A 425 -6.82 8.72 -3.31
N LEU A 426 -6.91 7.82 -4.30
CA LEU A 426 -7.98 7.78 -5.29
C LEU A 426 -8.83 6.54 -5.05
N THR A 427 -10.09 6.74 -4.66
CA THR A 427 -11.05 5.64 -4.54
C THR A 427 -11.90 5.56 -5.81
N ILE A 428 -11.83 4.42 -6.48
CA ILE A 428 -12.61 4.10 -7.68
C ILE A 428 -13.71 3.14 -7.27
N THR A 429 -14.96 3.49 -7.50
CA THR A 429 -16.13 2.65 -7.21
C THR A 429 -16.79 2.23 -8.51
N VAL A 430 -16.97 0.92 -8.70
CA VAL A 430 -17.70 0.38 -9.87
C VAL A 430 -19.03 -0.19 -9.40
N GLY A 431 -20.14 0.39 -9.87
CA GLY A 431 -21.47 0.02 -9.39
C GLY A 431 -21.69 0.36 -7.91
N ASN A 432 -22.27 -0.58 -7.14
CA ASN A 432 -22.68 -0.37 -5.74
C ASN A 432 -21.87 -1.17 -4.70
N GLU A 433 -20.99 -2.08 -5.12
CA GLU A 433 -20.39 -3.08 -4.21
C GLU A 433 -18.86 -3.16 -4.30
N SER A 434 -18.26 -3.01 -5.48
CA SER A 434 -16.79 -3.06 -5.64
C SER A 434 -16.15 -1.69 -5.60
N SER A 435 -15.05 -1.57 -4.85
CA SER A 435 -14.20 -0.38 -4.87
C SER A 435 -12.73 -0.75 -4.78
N VAL A 436 -11.89 0.07 -5.40
CA VAL A 436 -10.44 0.01 -5.22
C VAL A 436 -9.94 1.36 -4.75
N THR A 437 -8.97 1.37 -3.85
CA THR A 437 -8.29 2.60 -3.43
C THR A 437 -6.83 2.55 -3.85
N VAL A 438 -6.45 3.41 -4.78
CA VAL A 438 -5.05 3.62 -5.15
C VAL A 438 -4.42 4.58 -4.14
N ARG A 439 -3.41 4.10 -3.42
CA ARG A 439 -2.69 4.88 -2.40
C ARG A 439 -1.67 5.80 -3.03
N ASN A 440 -1.51 6.99 -2.46
CA ASN A 440 -0.52 7.98 -2.92
C ASN A 440 -0.58 8.29 -4.43
N PHE A 441 -1.78 8.26 -4.98
CA PHE A 441 -2.05 8.49 -6.39
C PHE A 441 -1.54 9.85 -6.87
N GLU A 442 -0.78 9.81 -7.96
CA GLU A 442 -0.35 10.95 -8.75
C GLU A 442 -1.19 11.10 -10.01
N ASP A 443 -1.41 12.33 -10.45
CA ASP A 443 -2.21 12.61 -11.65
C ASP A 443 -1.55 11.99 -12.90
N GLY A 444 -2.32 11.19 -13.65
CA GLY A 444 -1.83 10.41 -14.80
C GLY A 444 -1.31 9.02 -14.45
N ALA A 445 -1.13 8.69 -13.17
CA ALA A 445 -0.74 7.34 -12.76
C ALA A 445 -1.79 6.31 -13.17
N LEU A 446 -1.35 5.11 -13.55
CA LEU A 446 -2.20 4.01 -14.04
C LEU A 446 -3.09 4.40 -15.24
N GLY A 447 -2.67 5.42 -16.00
CA GLY A 447 -3.45 5.96 -17.11
C GLY A 447 -4.73 6.70 -16.69
N ILE A 448 -4.87 7.04 -15.41
CA ILE A 448 -6.02 7.77 -14.88
C ILE A 448 -5.70 9.26 -14.81
N GLU A 449 -6.41 10.06 -15.58
CA GLU A 449 -6.28 11.52 -15.52
C GLU A 449 -7.28 12.11 -14.53
N VAL A 450 -6.76 12.93 -13.61
CA VAL A 450 -7.62 13.78 -12.78
C VAL A 450 -8.15 14.90 -13.67
N PRO A 451 -9.48 15.12 -13.71
CA PRO A 451 -10.03 16.26 -14.42
C PRO A 451 -9.35 17.54 -13.96
N GLN A 452 -8.59 18.15 -14.88
CA GLN A 452 -7.92 19.41 -14.60
C GLN A 452 -8.97 20.45 -14.25
N LEU A 453 -8.60 21.36 -13.34
CA LEU A 453 -9.25 22.65 -13.30
C LEU A 453 -9.16 23.21 -14.72
N ASP A 454 -10.29 23.28 -15.42
CA ASP A 454 -10.41 24.42 -16.29
C ASP A 454 -10.41 25.61 -15.33
N ASP A 455 -9.27 26.29 -15.18
CA ASP A 455 -9.22 27.62 -14.56
C ASP A 455 -10.06 28.63 -15.38
N SER A 456 -10.58 28.21 -16.54
CA SER A 456 -11.68 28.87 -17.25
C SER A 456 -13.09 28.41 -16.84
N ALA A 457 -13.24 27.36 -16.02
CA ALA A 457 -14.50 26.89 -15.44
C ALA A 457 -14.73 27.33 -13.98
N VAL A 458 -13.74 28.00 -13.36
CA VAL A 458 -14.00 29.05 -12.34
C VAL A 458 -13.84 30.44 -12.97
N LYS A 459 -14.16 30.58 -14.26
CA LYS A 459 -14.97 31.71 -14.68
C LYS A 459 -16.41 31.20 -14.69
N PRO A 460 -17.40 31.94 -14.16
CA PRO A 460 -18.78 31.59 -14.43
C PRO A 460 -18.86 31.39 -15.94
N GLN A 461 -19.35 30.23 -16.36
CA GLN A 461 -19.71 29.96 -17.75
C GLN A 461 -20.33 31.25 -18.23
N ALA A 462 -19.59 32.01 -19.06
CA ALA A 462 -20.15 33.19 -19.66
C ALA A 462 -21.39 32.63 -20.31
N ALA A 463 -22.56 33.00 -19.78
CA ALA A 463 -23.80 32.63 -20.42
C ALA A 463 -23.56 33.05 -21.86
N ALA A 464 -23.46 32.08 -22.75
CA ALA A 464 -23.53 32.35 -24.17
C ALA A 464 -24.97 32.80 -24.38
N VAL A 465 -25.25 34.03 -23.95
CA VAL A 465 -26.38 34.78 -24.43
C VAL A 465 -25.96 35.09 -25.85
N HIS A 466 -26.42 34.25 -26.76
CA HIS A 466 -26.61 34.64 -28.13
C HIS A 466 -27.45 35.93 -28.11
N ALA A 467 -26.79 37.08 -28.13
CA ALA A 467 -27.43 38.30 -28.57
C ALA A 467 -27.51 38.22 -30.08
N SER A 468 -28.55 37.55 -30.59
CA SER A 468 -28.99 37.82 -31.95
C SER A 468 -29.81 39.10 -31.90
N ASP A 469 -29.26 40.22 -32.38
CA ASP A 469 -30.05 41.05 -33.29
C ASP A 469 -29.17 41.92 -34.20
N SER A 470 -29.55 41.89 -35.46
CA SER A 470 -29.44 42.98 -36.43
C SER A 470 -30.03 44.27 -35.83
N ASP A 471 -29.29 45.36 -35.68
CA ASP A 471 -29.16 46.37 -36.72
C ASP A 471 -28.11 47.42 -36.33
N GLY A 472 -27.51 48.06 -37.32
CA GLY A 472 -26.37 48.95 -37.12
C GLY A 472 -26.72 50.27 -36.45
N SER A 473 -26.30 50.47 -35.20
CA SER A 473 -25.69 51.72 -34.72
C SER A 473 -25.21 51.63 -33.26
N GLY A 474 -23.88 51.65 -33.06
CA GLY A 474 -23.24 52.09 -31.80
C GLY A 474 -22.94 51.03 -30.74
N HIS A 475 -21.65 50.74 -30.53
CA HIS A 475 -21.12 49.84 -29.49
C HIS A 475 -21.03 50.49 -28.09
N ASN A 476 -21.06 49.66 -27.03
CA ASN A 476 -20.54 49.97 -25.70
C ASN A 476 -19.27 49.16 -25.41
N VAL A 477 -18.28 49.79 -24.77
CA VAL A 477 -17.11 49.11 -24.16
C VAL A 477 -17.55 48.45 -22.85
N VAL A 478 -17.21 47.17 -22.69
CA VAL A 478 -17.33 46.44 -21.42
C VAL A 478 -15.93 46.38 -20.79
N THR A 479 -15.77 46.95 -19.59
CA THR A 479 -14.57 46.71 -18.77
C THR A 479 -14.98 45.91 -17.54
N HIS A 480 -14.30 44.80 -17.32
CA HIS A 480 -14.46 43.92 -16.16
C HIS A 480 -13.32 44.13 -15.17
N ASP A 481 -13.62 44.06 -13.86
CA ASP A 481 -12.64 44.15 -12.77
C ASP A 481 -12.06 42.78 -12.37
N GLY A 482 -12.49 41.70 -13.04
CA GLY A 482 -12.06 40.33 -12.77
C GLY A 482 -12.76 39.65 -11.58
N GLN A 483 -13.78 40.27 -10.97
CA GLN A 483 -14.56 39.70 -9.87
C GLN A 483 -16.06 39.49 -10.19
N GLY A 484 -16.44 39.56 -11.48
CA GLY A 484 -17.81 39.31 -11.92
C GLY A 484 -18.70 40.54 -12.02
N HIS A 485 -18.17 41.75 -11.85
CA HIS A 485 -18.91 42.99 -12.10
C HIS A 485 -18.72 43.45 -13.56
N ALA A 486 -19.82 43.85 -14.21
CA ALA A 486 -19.79 44.46 -15.53
C ALA A 486 -20.21 45.93 -15.44
N ARG A 487 -19.39 46.84 -15.97
CA ARG A 487 -19.76 48.26 -16.13
C ARG A 487 -20.26 48.47 -17.57
N HIS A 488 -21.56 48.70 -17.72
CA HIS A 488 -22.17 49.05 -19.00
C HIS A 488 -22.32 50.57 -19.11
N THR A 489 -21.68 51.18 -20.11
CA THR A 489 -21.82 52.62 -20.40
C THR A 489 -22.58 52.78 -21.71
N HIS A 490 -23.86 53.10 -21.69
CA HIS A 490 -24.69 53.26 -22.90
C HIS A 490 -24.61 54.70 -23.45
N GLN A 491 -24.17 54.86 -24.69
CA GLN A 491 -24.20 56.13 -25.42
C GLN A 491 -25.20 56.06 -26.59
N THR A 492 -26.50 56.19 -26.32
CA THR A 492 -27.51 56.30 -27.39
C THR A 492 -28.59 57.32 -27.06
N ALA A 493 -29.15 57.98 -28.08
CA ALA A 493 -30.14 59.07 -27.97
C ALA A 493 -31.62 58.63 -28.02
N ALA A 494 -31.94 57.36 -27.71
CA ALA A 494 -33.31 56.83 -27.82
C ALA A 494 -34.14 57.08 -26.55
N SER A 495 -35.40 57.46 -26.72
CA SER A 495 -36.33 57.88 -25.64
C SER A 495 -37.00 56.73 -24.87
N PHE A 496 -36.76 55.47 -25.24
CA PHE A 496 -37.23 54.27 -24.53
C PHE A 496 -36.17 53.17 -24.67
N GLN A 497 -35.79 52.54 -23.56
CA GLN A 497 -34.82 51.45 -23.53
C GLN A 497 -35.38 50.28 -22.71
N THR A 498 -35.48 49.11 -23.32
CA THR A 498 -35.85 47.85 -22.64
C THR A 498 -34.58 47.00 -22.50
N PRO A 499 -34.05 46.79 -21.29
CA PRO A 499 -32.85 45.97 -21.09
C PRO A 499 -33.15 44.49 -21.29
N VAL A 500 -32.21 43.75 -21.88
CA VAL A 500 -32.26 42.28 -21.96
C VAL A 500 -31.01 41.72 -21.31
N GLY A 501 -31.18 40.84 -20.29
CA GLY A 501 -30.13 39.93 -19.80
C GLY A 501 -29.12 40.46 -18.77
N GLY A 502 -29.57 40.76 -17.55
CA GLY A 502 -28.67 41.01 -16.40
C GLY A 502 -29.17 40.29 -15.14
N GLY A 503 -28.25 39.72 -14.35
CA GLY A 503 -28.53 39.15 -13.04
C GLY A 503 -28.64 40.24 -11.95
N ALA A 504 -28.87 39.84 -10.70
CA ALA A 504 -28.92 40.76 -9.56
C ALA A 504 -27.57 41.50 -9.38
N SER A 505 -27.61 42.81 -9.10
CA SER A 505 -26.48 43.66 -8.68
C SER A 505 -25.55 44.29 -9.76
N ASP A 506 -26.07 44.64 -10.94
CA ASP A 506 -25.33 45.45 -11.92
C ASP A 506 -25.33 46.98 -11.60
N THR A 507 -24.22 47.67 -11.88
CA THR A 507 -24.10 49.14 -11.77
C THR A 507 -24.31 49.82 -13.13
N ARG A 508 -25.26 50.75 -13.24
CA ARG A 508 -25.68 51.35 -14.53
C ARG A 508 -25.47 52.86 -14.58
N ILE A 509 -24.89 53.37 -15.69
CA ILE A 509 -24.67 54.80 -15.96
C ILE A 509 -25.40 55.19 -17.24
N VAL A 510 -26.32 56.16 -17.16
CA VAL A 510 -27.07 56.71 -18.30
C VAL A 510 -26.63 58.16 -18.47
N ASP A 511 -25.89 58.46 -19.54
CA ASP A 511 -25.28 59.79 -19.69
C ASP A 511 -26.24 60.79 -20.37
N HIS A 512 -27.18 60.41 -21.24
CA HIS A 512 -27.89 61.40 -22.07
C HIS A 512 -29.43 61.27 -22.01
N GLY A 513 -30.11 62.42 -22.18
CA GLY A 513 -31.46 62.68 -21.68
C GLY A 513 -32.60 61.82 -22.26
N GLY A 514 -33.51 61.41 -21.36
CA GLY A 514 -34.85 60.91 -21.70
C GLY A 514 -35.05 59.40 -21.70
N ALA A 515 -34.52 58.65 -20.71
CA ALA A 515 -34.70 57.20 -20.62
C ALA A 515 -35.62 56.77 -19.45
N THR A 516 -36.54 55.84 -19.72
CA THR A 516 -37.31 55.11 -18.69
C THR A 516 -36.65 53.76 -18.46
N VAL A 517 -36.35 53.37 -17.21
CA VAL A 517 -35.70 52.10 -16.86
C VAL A 517 -36.71 51.13 -16.25
N ALA A 518 -36.79 49.90 -16.75
CA ALA A 518 -37.61 48.84 -16.18
C ALA A 518 -36.71 47.70 -15.64
N GLU A 519 -36.91 47.30 -14.38
CA GLU A 519 -36.23 46.17 -13.72
C GLU A 519 -36.89 44.83 -14.12
N PRO A 520 -36.12 43.74 -14.34
CA PRO A 520 -36.67 42.39 -14.26
C PRO A 520 -37.00 42.04 -12.80
N ALA A 521 -38.00 41.18 -12.58
CA ALA A 521 -38.45 40.83 -11.23
C ALA A 521 -37.33 40.18 -10.39
N GLY A 522 -36.98 40.82 -9.26
CA GLY A 522 -36.27 40.16 -8.15
C GLY A 522 -34.76 40.45 -7.96
N GLY A 523 -34.23 41.62 -8.34
CA GLY A 523 -32.83 41.98 -8.04
C GLY A 523 -32.65 43.47 -7.71
N ALA A 524 -31.69 43.80 -6.84
CA ALA A 524 -31.36 45.18 -6.47
C ALA A 524 -30.44 45.84 -7.53
N CYS A 525 -30.79 47.04 -7.99
CA CYS A 525 -30.00 47.83 -8.93
C CYS A 525 -29.64 49.22 -8.37
N ALA A 526 -28.40 49.66 -8.60
CA ALA A 526 -27.96 51.01 -8.30
C ALA A 526 -27.84 51.84 -9.59
N VAL A 527 -28.65 52.90 -9.70
CA VAL A 527 -28.55 53.91 -10.76
C VAL A 527 -27.54 54.98 -10.30
N HIS A 528 -26.64 55.47 -11.15
CA HIS A 528 -25.60 56.43 -10.69
C HIS A 528 -25.66 57.84 -11.30
N GLN A 529 -26.57 58.16 -12.25
CA GLN A 529 -26.77 59.55 -12.70
C GLN A 529 -28.02 59.72 -13.57
N THR A 530 -28.83 60.77 -13.35
CA THR A 530 -29.87 61.21 -14.31
C THR A 530 -30.08 62.73 -14.25
N SER A 531 -30.49 63.33 -15.38
CA SER A 531 -30.79 64.76 -15.45
C SER A 531 -32.28 65.14 -15.42
N VAL A 532 -33.28 64.25 -15.57
CA VAL A 532 -34.72 64.50 -15.22
C VAL A 532 -35.52 63.18 -15.12
N ASN A 533 -36.51 63.12 -14.20
CA ASN A 533 -37.63 62.16 -13.99
C ASN A 533 -37.36 60.63 -14.06
N VAL A 534 -37.60 59.92 -12.94
CA VAL A 534 -37.48 58.46 -12.82
C VAL A 534 -38.78 57.86 -12.27
N ALA A 535 -39.40 56.91 -12.97
CA ALA A 535 -40.54 56.15 -12.46
C ALA A 535 -40.06 54.79 -11.91
N ALA A 536 -40.37 54.50 -10.64
CA ALA A 536 -40.02 53.26 -9.94
C ALA A 536 -41.31 52.48 -9.62
N ARG A 537 -41.29 51.14 -9.68
CA ARG A 537 -42.41 50.28 -9.24
C ARG A 537 -42.06 49.55 -7.94
N ASP A 538 -43.08 49.12 -7.19
CA ASP A 538 -42.96 48.48 -5.87
C ASP A 538 -41.88 47.39 -5.78
N GLY A 539 -41.07 47.42 -4.69
CA GLY A 539 -40.11 46.37 -4.34
C GLY A 539 -38.64 46.64 -4.65
N ILE A 540 -38.22 47.90 -4.77
CA ILE A 540 -36.83 48.30 -5.06
C ILE A 540 -36.01 48.47 -3.76
N ASP A 541 -34.75 48.03 -3.78
CA ASP A 541 -33.71 48.22 -2.75
C ASP A 541 -32.82 49.46 -3.08
N PRO A 542 -31.96 50.00 -2.18
CA PRO A 542 -31.58 51.43 -2.15
C PRO A 542 -31.11 52.06 -3.47
N MET A 543 -31.66 53.23 -3.80
CA MET A 543 -31.43 53.93 -5.06
C MET A 543 -30.63 55.22 -4.85
N VAL A 544 -29.46 55.35 -5.47
CA VAL A 544 -28.65 56.58 -5.43
C VAL A 544 -29.04 57.47 -6.61
N LEU A 545 -29.21 58.77 -6.39
CA LEU A 545 -29.59 59.72 -7.42
C LEU A 545 -28.60 60.88 -7.43
N ALA A 546 -27.75 60.96 -8.45
CA ALA A 546 -26.81 62.06 -8.64
C ALA A 546 -27.19 62.87 -9.89
N GLY A 547 -27.33 64.19 -9.76
CA GLY A 547 -27.70 65.06 -10.87
C GLY A 547 -28.21 66.44 -10.45
N ASN A 548 -28.16 67.40 -11.39
CA ASN A 548 -28.65 68.76 -11.19
C ASN A 548 -30.08 68.88 -11.77
N GLY A 549 -31.10 69.18 -10.94
CA GLY A 549 -32.50 69.35 -11.37
C GLY A 549 -33.57 68.79 -10.41
N TRP A 550 -34.85 68.95 -10.76
CA TRP A 550 -35.98 68.32 -10.04
C TRP A 550 -36.20 66.88 -10.52
N GLN A 551 -36.28 65.96 -9.56
CA GLN A 551 -36.54 64.54 -9.81
C GLN A 551 -37.88 64.14 -9.15
N ARG A 552 -38.81 63.60 -9.94
CA ARG A 552 -40.05 62.99 -9.45
C ARG A 552 -39.92 61.49 -9.39
N VAL A 553 -40.35 60.91 -8.27
CA VAL A 553 -40.62 59.48 -8.11
C VAL A 553 -42.13 59.31 -7.97
N GLY A 554 -42.79 58.76 -9.00
CA GLY A 554 -44.24 58.50 -8.98
C GLY A 554 -44.58 57.07 -8.61
N ASP A 555 -45.72 56.87 -7.93
CA ASP A 555 -46.38 55.59 -7.62
C ASP A 555 -45.51 54.53 -6.90
N ASN A 556 -44.97 54.90 -5.74
CA ASN A 556 -44.16 54.00 -4.90
C ASN A 556 -44.81 53.79 -3.52
N HIS A 557 -45.25 52.56 -3.24
CA HIS A 557 -45.86 52.18 -1.96
C HIS A 557 -44.89 51.43 -1.02
N ALA A 558 -43.60 51.31 -1.37
CA ALA A 558 -42.58 50.58 -0.62
C ALA A 558 -41.60 51.49 0.16
N SER A 559 -40.96 50.94 1.20
CA SER A 559 -39.94 51.64 2.01
C SER A 559 -38.60 51.71 1.27
N ASN A 560 -38.11 52.92 0.96
CA ASN A 560 -36.90 53.12 0.17
C ASN A 560 -35.89 54.09 0.81
N VAL A 561 -34.60 53.91 0.52
CA VAL A 561 -33.53 54.84 0.91
C VAL A 561 -32.96 55.52 -0.33
N PHE A 562 -32.98 56.86 -0.35
CA PHE A 562 -32.45 57.69 -1.43
C PHE A 562 -31.25 58.51 -0.96
N ALA A 563 -30.20 58.59 -1.77
CA ALA A 563 -29.06 59.48 -1.54
C ALA A 563 -28.95 60.50 -2.69
N LEU A 564 -29.04 61.80 -2.37
CA LEU A 564 -28.84 62.90 -3.32
C LEU A 564 -27.41 63.44 -3.25
N ARG A 565 -26.81 63.69 -4.42
CA ARG A 565 -25.57 64.45 -4.57
C ARG A 565 -25.77 65.58 -5.58
N GLY A 566 -25.80 66.82 -5.08
CA GLY A 566 -25.78 68.03 -5.90
C GLY A 566 -24.36 68.60 -6.02
N THR A 567 -24.11 69.39 -7.05
CA THR A 567 -22.93 70.26 -7.09
C THR A 567 -23.19 71.54 -6.30
N ALA A 568 -22.23 71.96 -5.45
CA ALA A 568 -22.32 73.16 -4.63
C ALA A 568 -22.82 74.39 -5.43
N GLY A 569 -23.97 74.95 -5.02
CA GLY A 569 -24.56 76.16 -5.62
C GLY A 569 -25.66 75.93 -6.67
N SER A 570 -26.18 74.70 -6.85
CA SER A 570 -27.36 74.43 -7.70
C SER A 570 -28.44 73.64 -6.93
N PRO A 571 -29.72 74.06 -6.92
CA PRO A 571 -30.75 73.38 -6.15
C PRO A 571 -31.12 72.03 -6.76
N ALA A 572 -31.03 70.96 -5.96
CA ALA A 572 -31.56 69.63 -6.29
C ALA A 572 -32.87 69.39 -5.52
N GLY A 573 -33.91 68.90 -6.21
CA GLY A 573 -35.25 68.74 -5.62
C GLY A 573 -35.82 67.33 -5.81
N LEU A 574 -36.33 66.73 -4.74
CA LEU A 574 -36.95 65.39 -4.77
C LEU A 574 -38.43 65.48 -4.37
N GLN A 575 -39.33 64.94 -5.21
CA GLN A 575 -40.75 64.80 -4.90
C GLN A 575 -41.10 63.33 -4.66
N LEU A 576 -41.51 63.00 -3.43
CA LEU A 576 -41.85 61.65 -2.98
C LEU A 576 -43.35 61.36 -3.10
N GLY A 577 -43.70 60.10 -3.39
CA GLY A 577 -45.07 59.57 -3.37
C GLY A 577 -45.65 59.37 -1.96
N ASP A 578 -46.63 58.49 -1.83
CA ASP A 578 -47.43 58.24 -0.62
C ASP A 578 -46.90 57.13 0.32
N GLY A 579 -45.78 56.46 -0.04
CA GLY A 579 -45.09 55.46 0.79
C GLY A 579 -43.96 56.00 1.70
N SER A 580 -43.61 55.25 2.75
CA SER A 580 -42.62 55.63 3.79
C SER A 580 -41.16 55.64 3.30
N SER A 581 -40.58 56.81 2.98
CA SER A 581 -39.22 56.92 2.40
C SER A 581 -38.21 57.67 3.28
N ALA A 582 -36.92 57.30 3.21
CA ALA A 582 -35.80 58.01 3.85
C ALA A 582 -34.85 58.64 2.81
N VAL A 583 -34.36 59.87 3.04
CA VAL A 583 -33.57 60.66 2.07
C VAL A 583 -32.35 61.28 2.74
N SER A 584 -31.14 61.05 2.22
CA SER A 584 -29.90 61.73 2.69
C SER A 584 -29.29 62.62 1.59
N SER A 585 -28.63 63.73 1.96
CA SER A 585 -27.90 64.61 1.03
C SER A 585 -26.49 64.84 1.55
N GLN A 586 -25.48 64.76 0.69
CA GLN A 586 -24.08 64.85 1.13
C GLN A 586 -23.42 66.21 0.87
N ASP A 587 -23.93 67.02 -0.08
CA ASP A 587 -23.30 68.29 -0.48
C ASP A 587 -24.36 69.32 -0.98
N GLY A 588 -24.86 70.18 -0.08
CA GLY A 588 -25.59 71.42 -0.41
C GLY A 588 -27.09 71.34 -0.72
N ASP A 589 -27.78 72.48 -0.56
CA ASP A 589 -29.24 72.76 -0.64
C ASP A 589 -30.10 71.73 -1.39
N ALA A 590 -30.62 70.74 -0.65
CA ALA A 590 -31.60 69.78 -1.12
C ALA A 590 -33.01 70.18 -0.64
N THR A 591 -33.96 70.33 -1.56
CA THR A 591 -35.38 70.59 -1.22
C THR A 591 -36.23 69.33 -1.40
N VAL A 592 -36.79 68.79 -0.33
CA VAL A 592 -37.67 67.61 -0.37
C VAL A 592 -39.13 68.05 -0.24
N ARG A 593 -39.99 67.70 -1.21
CA ARG A 593 -41.45 67.91 -1.12
C ARG A 593 -42.17 66.58 -0.93
N VAL A 594 -43.03 66.55 0.07
CA VAL A 594 -43.74 65.37 0.53
C VAL A 594 -45.24 65.57 0.29
N SER A 595 -45.91 64.65 -0.42
CA SER A 595 -47.39 64.61 -0.50
C SER A 595 -47.99 63.87 0.71
N ALA A 596 -49.24 64.18 1.04
CA ALA A 596 -49.96 63.73 2.22
C ALA A 596 -49.82 62.20 2.48
N GLY A 597 -49.03 61.85 3.50
CA GLY A 597 -48.71 60.49 3.94
C GLY A 597 -47.69 60.52 5.10
N ASN A 598 -47.59 59.43 5.88
CA ASN A 598 -46.69 59.29 7.04
C ASN A 598 -45.22 59.15 6.61
N ASN A 599 -44.61 60.29 6.28
CA ASN A 599 -43.25 60.37 5.77
C ASN A 599 -42.30 60.93 6.85
N ALA A 600 -41.18 60.24 7.09
CA ALA A 600 -40.15 60.65 8.06
C ALA A 600 -38.90 61.16 7.32
N PRO A 601 -38.74 62.47 7.09
CA PRO A 601 -37.55 63.01 6.46
C PRO A 601 -36.37 62.98 7.44
N ILE A 602 -35.35 62.16 7.18
CA ILE A 602 -34.09 62.15 7.95
C ILE A 602 -33.04 62.93 7.15
N LEU A 603 -32.96 64.25 7.34
CA LEU A 603 -31.91 65.07 6.74
C LEU A 603 -30.63 64.94 7.58
N ALA A 604 -29.65 64.18 7.10
CA ALA A 604 -28.29 64.22 7.61
C ALA A 604 -27.48 65.15 6.71
N ASP A 605 -27.03 66.29 7.24
CA ASP A 605 -26.05 67.16 6.61
C ASP A 605 -25.06 67.63 7.69
N GLY A 606 -23.78 67.63 7.32
CA GLY A 606 -22.79 68.49 7.94
C GLY A 606 -22.79 69.84 7.22
N ALA A 607 -23.29 70.87 7.91
CA ALA A 607 -23.27 72.29 7.58
C ALA A 607 -24.05 72.77 6.32
N THR A 608 -25.37 72.95 6.41
CA THR A 608 -26.12 74.24 6.34
C THR A 608 -27.65 74.04 6.33
N HIS A 609 -28.39 75.02 6.88
CA HIS A 609 -29.84 74.93 7.13
C HIS A 609 -30.72 74.94 5.86
N ALA A 610 -31.61 73.94 5.71
CA ALA A 610 -32.81 74.01 4.88
C ALA A 610 -34.08 73.92 5.75
N PRO A 611 -35.12 74.76 5.54
CA PRO A 611 -36.33 74.73 6.34
C PRO A 611 -37.24 73.54 5.96
N LEU A 612 -37.55 72.69 6.93
CA LEU A 612 -38.67 71.74 6.86
C LEU A 612 -39.98 72.50 7.08
N VAL A 613 -40.88 72.53 6.08
CA VAL A 613 -42.26 73.01 6.26
C VAL A 613 -43.15 71.80 6.46
N ALA A 614 -43.45 71.47 7.72
CA ALA A 614 -44.47 70.50 8.06
C ALA A 614 -45.86 71.13 7.91
N GLY A 615 -46.72 70.49 7.12
CA GLY A 615 -48.15 70.63 7.30
C GLY A 615 -48.53 69.83 8.54
N ASP A 616 -48.53 70.52 9.70
CA ASP A 616 -49.27 70.18 10.92
C ASP A 616 -48.61 69.21 11.94
N GLY A 617 -47.83 69.75 12.92
CA GLY A 617 -47.54 69.14 14.25
C GLY A 617 -46.04 69.10 14.72
N PRO A 618 -45.70 69.15 16.05
CA PRO A 618 -44.31 69.32 16.54
C PRO A 618 -43.54 68.00 16.86
N PRO A 619 -42.18 67.96 16.81
CA PRO A 619 -41.35 66.75 16.95
C PRO A 619 -40.88 66.40 18.40
N PRO A 620 -40.43 65.16 18.67
CA PRO A 620 -40.01 64.67 20.00
C PRO A 620 -38.58 65.10 20.42
N ILE A 621 -38.34 65.19 21.74
CA ILE A 621 -37.20 65.90 22.36
C ILE A 621 -36.04 64.93 22.70
N GLY A 622 -34.79 65.33 22.41
CA GLY A 622 -33.56 64.52 22.55
C GLY A 622 -33.20 63.96 23.93
N SER A 623 -33.96 64.27 24.99
CA SER A 623 -33.77 63.70 26.33
C SER A 623 -34.15 62.21 26.44
N GLN A 624 -35.02 61.71 25.56
CA GLN A 624 -35.50 60.32 25.60
C GLN A 624 -34.47 59.31 25.07
N VAL A 625 -33.65 59.71 24.10
CA VAL A 625 -32.59 58.87 23.51
C VAL A 625 -31.44 58.64 24.49
N ALA A 626 -31.06 59.67 25.27
CA ALA A 626 -30.01 59.56 26.27
C ALA A 626 -30.37 58.61 27.42
N SER A 627 -31.63 58.60 27.86
CA SER A 627 -32.14 57.69 28.90
C SER A 627 -32.13 56.22 28.48
N LEU A 628 -32.32 55.93 27.19
CA LEU A 628 -32.29 54.56 26.66
C LEU A 628 -30.86 53.99 26.64
N VAL A 629 -29.88 54.77 26.20
CA VAL A 629 -28.47 54.37 26.13
C VAL A 629 -27.91 54.09 27.53
N GLN A 630 -28.26 54.91 28.53
CA GLN A 630 -27.77 54.74 29.89
C GLN A 630 -28.37 53.53 30.61
N ALA A 631 -29.60 53.13 30.26
CA ALA A 631 -30.24 51.94 30.78
C ALA A 631 -29.66 50.63 30.19
N MET A 632 -29.31 50.63 28.90
CA MET A 632 -28.67 49.47 28.27
C MET A 632 -27.25 49.21 28.83
N ALA A 633 -26.53 50.26 29.24
CA ALA A 633 -25.20 50.15 29.83
C ALA A 633 -25.17 49.53 31.25
N GLN A 634 -26.30 49.49 31.95
CA GLN A 634 -26.40 48.93 33.32
C GLN A 634 -26.91 47.48 33.37
N PHE A 635 -27.15 46.86 32.21
CA PHE A 635 -27.69 45.51 32.14
C PHE A 635 -26.59 44.44 32.27
N ALA A 636 -26.64 43.65 33.34
CA ALA A 636 -25.70 42.53 33.57
C ALA A 636 -26.30 41.21 33.02
N PRO A 637 -25.65 40.53 32.06
CA PRO A 637 -26.17 39.31 31.46
C PRO A 637 -26.13 38.11 32.44
N PRO A 638 -27.01 37.11 32.27
CA PRO A 638 -27.03 35.93 33.13
C PRO A 638 -25.77 35.06 32.93
N VAL A 639 -25.33 34.40 33.99
CA VAL A 639 -24.16 33.51 33.96
C VAL A 639 -24.49 32.20 33.23
N SER A 640 -23.47 31.64 32.56
CA SER A 640 -23.62 30.46 31.71
C SER A 640 -24.24 29.27 32.46
N GLY A 641 -25.32 28.72 31.91
CA GLY A 641 -26.07 27.58 32.48
C GLY A 641 -27.40 27.93 33.16
N GLN A 642 -27.76 29.22 33.29
CA GLN A 642 -29.11 29.60 33.75
C GLN A 642 -30.15 29.51 32.62
N THR A 643 -31.22 28.75 32.86
CA THR A 643 -32.35 28.57 31.92
C THR A 643 -33.59 29.42 32.24
N SER A 644 -33.53 30.27 33.28
CA SER A 644 -34.59 31.23 33.60
C SER A 644 -34.04 32.52 34.23
N LEU A 645 -34.65 33.66 33.88
CA LEU A 645 -34.26 34.99 34.36
C LEU A 645 -34.94 35.35 35.69
N SER A 646 -34.22 36.01 36.60
CA SER A 646 -34.77 36.53 37.86
C SER A 646 -35.80 37.63 37.63
N SER A 647 -36.69 37.88 38.60
CA SER A 647 -37.77 38.88 38.49
C SER A 647 -37.23 40.29 38.20
N GLY A 648 -36.12 40.68 38.83
CA GLY A 648 -35.47 41.97 38.58
C GLY A 648 -34.86 42.13 37.18
N GLN A 649 -34.38 41.03 36.58
CA GLN A 649 -33.86 41.04 35.19
C GLN A 649 -34.98 41.06 34.14
N ARG A 650 -36.18 40.56 34.49
CA ARG A 650 -37.36 40.59 33.61
C ARG A 650 -38.08 41.94 33.61
N GLU A 651 -38.11 42.63 34.74
CA GLU A 651 -38.87 43.88 34.90
C GLU A 651 -38.09 45.15 34.54
N SER A 652 -36.76 45.09 34.47
CA SER A 652 -35.92 46.26 34.18
C SER A 652 -36.07 46.86 32.76
N PRO A 653 -36.36 46.10 31.68
CA PRO A 653 -36.54 46.67 30.34
C PRO A 653 -37.94 47.23 30.04
N MET A 654 -38.97 46.87 30.81
CA MET A 654 -40.37 47.15 30.43
C MET A 654 -40.78 48.63 30.43
N PRO A 655 -40.28 49.52 31.30
CA PRO A 655 -40.63 50.96 31.23
C PRO A 655 -40.01 51.71 30.03
N LEU A 656 -38.99 51.14 29.38
CA LEU A 656 -38.23 51.79 28.29
C LEU A 656 -38.77 51.45 26.90
N MET A 657 -39.42 50.30 26.72
CA MET A 657 -40.04 49.93 25.45
C MET A 657 -41.40 50.62 25.20
N VAL A 658 -42.10 51.04 26.26
CA VAL A 658 -43.47 51.60 26.12
C VAL A 658 -43.48 53.11 25.82
N SER A 659 -42.39 53.84 26.09
CA SER A 659 -42.35 55.30 25.91
C SER A 659 -41.77 55.76 24.56
N SER A 660 -41.17 54.86 23.79
CA SER A 660 -40.50 55.17 22.51
C SER A 660 -41.27 54.71 21.27
N TRP A 661 -42.43 54.08 21.45
CA TRP A 661 -43.32 53.63 20.36
C TRP A 661 -44.74 54.16 20.58
N ARG A 662 -44.94 55.43 20.24
CA ARG A 662 -46.22 55.98 19.75
C ARG A 662 -45.96 57.04 18.71
#